data_AF-A0A9W7F6Y5-F1
#
_entry.id   AF-A0A9W7F6Y5-F1
#
_cell.length_a   1.000
_cell.length_b   1.000
_cell.length_c   1.000
_cell.angle_alpha   90.00
_cell.angle_beta   90.00
_cell.angle_gamma   90.00
#
_symmetry.space_group_name_H-M   'P 1'
#
loop_
_entity.id
_entity.type
_entity.pdbx_description
1 polymer ?
#
loop_
_entity_poly.entity_id
_entity_poly.type
_entity_poly.pdbx_seq_one_letter_code
_entity_poly.pdbx_strand_id
1 'polypeptide(L)'
;MVGTYGTNLSPSSLPPPPSPRPITPQPIHSLSTIHSSPYTRLKVLIPRTSSFLPSPPPLHLLDYAYTPPTYSYTSPPFSSGSFGTIYRAFSLKLNRTVILKSVTFGENNDTRSYSNEVRIHSELNHPSIVTYIDSFIKDSLGWIVLSDSGIDLRQIIYEKVELDGGVMWCANGVWRMLRFEAEGIYEGERGKFLPRPGSRNRASNVLKKLLKNLTTATSYLHTLSSVHLDIKPSNIFCNYTSPSTIETVTCLLGDFGSGMKMIEGEMIDVEELKDITREYAPPEVVYPSGRGGVDLRKYDSWSLGVTILELLLGTPNVFSIDSRTEAVIELKMRGEKNSEIERVKYLAGLADYCLYDPSVDENLFWPSTTSTSSSSMVSKSCTLIDFKNALHQRDSLQIGFNSLTSEKLLNLIWRLLQYDPGKRMSVGEAVNHPYFGEFREEEKEAISKALEVRSKKHTITEEKGPQVKRFKCPGCDKSFGDWNSCHVHVNSRKHGSRCIYEYDGRGGVKCLSAHVFLPVESESGFCDIQGRRNVIEDFHSTQFHVSGVKYYGLFDGHNGNLASKFSARNLYEEIESEFDGGRLTEDFVRSAFKTHNKKLKTLHPHDTSGSTATIFLTHLKPNRVLIANVGDSRAILCDFNGNVIKQLTVDHTPSNPSERERVISEGGLVENVGGIERVDGRLAVSRSFGDVDITGVSEIPFVRSFEVEEECGNAPCFAIVATDGLWDVVDNKDAGKIAAATIKKEIGAQEAAEILTEEAWVRGSKDNAAVLVVKLFE
;
A
#
# COMPACT_ATOMS: atom_id res chain seq x y z
N MET A 1 -45.68 -60.22 -4.34
CA MET A 1 -45.82 -61.50 -5.06
C MET A 1 -45.49 -61.26 -6.53
N VAL A 2 -44.41 -61.92 -7.00
CA VAL A 2 -44.11 -62.45 -8.37
C VAL A 2 -44.47 -61.58 -9.60
N GLY A 3 -43.60 -61.22 -10.56
CA GLY A 3 -42.20 -61.60 -10.84
C GLY A 3 -41.60 -60.91 -12.10
N THR A 4 -40.26 -60.88 -12.11
CA THR A 4 -39.18 -60.67 -13.12
C THR A 4 -39.47 -60.93 -14.63
N TYR A 5 -38.84 -60.29 -15.64
CA TYR A 5 -37.40 -60.24 -16.03
C TYR A 5 -37.06 -59.09 -17.02
N GLY A 6 -35.79 -58.65 -17.06
CA GLY A 6 -35.21 -57.62 -17.97
C GLY A 6 -34.94 -58.09 -19.42
N THR A 7 -34.62 -57.20 -20.38
CA THR A 7 -33.23 -56.83 -20.76
C THR A 7 -33.20 -55.76 -21.88
N ASN A 8 -32.08 -55.01 -21.91
CA ASN A 8 -31.50 -54.05 -22.87
C ASN A 8 -31.96 -54.02 -24.35
N LEU A 9 -32.05 -52.80 -24.94
CA LEU A 9 -31.29 -52.33 -26.13
C LEU A 9 -31.64 -50.88 -26.55
N SER A 10 -30.61 -50.00 -26.54
CA SER A 10 -30.31 -48.79 -27.35
C SER A 10 -31.40 -47.80 -27.85
N PRO A 11 -31.18 -46.47 -27.69
CA PRO A 11 -31.71 -45.44 -28.59
C PRO A 11 -30.66 -44.91 -29.59
N SER A 12 -31.15 -44.67 -30.80
CA SER A 12 -30.48 -44.21 -32.02
C SER A 12 -29.97 -42.77 -31.98
N SER A 13 -28.86 -42.57 -32.69
CA SER A 13 -28.10 -41.35 -32.92
C SER A 13 -28.70 -40.42 -33.99
N LEU A 14 -28.62 -39.10 -33.74
CA LEU A 14 -28.75 -38.03 -34.73
C LEU A 14 -27.35 -37.42 -35.02
N PRO A 15 -27.07 -36.95 -36.25
CA PRO A 15 -25.73 -36.59 -36.70
C PRO A 15 -25.31 -35.14 -36.38
N PRO A 16 -24.00 -34.84 -36.34
CA PRO A 16 -23.45 -33.52 -36.00
C PRO A 16 -23.31 -32.57 -37.21
N PRO A 17 -23.17 -31.24 -36.99
CA PRO A 17 -22.96 -30.25 -38.04
C PRO A 17 -21.49 -30.19 -38.53
N PRO A 18 -21.23 -29.62 -39.73
CA PRO A 18 -19.96 -29.76 -40.44
C PRO A 18 -18.90 -28.74 -40.03
N SER A 19 -17.64 -29.15 -40.18
CA SER A 19 -16.41 -28.38 -39.96
C SER A 19 -16.08 -27.42 -41.12
N PRO A 20 -15.38 -26.30 -40.86
CA PRO A 20 -14.97 -25.35 -41.91
C PRO A 20 -13.70 -25.80 -42.64
N ARG A 21 -13.67 -25.60 -43.96
CA ARG A 21 -12.52 -25.86 -44.85
C ARG A 21 -11.53 -24.68 -44.85
N PRO A 22 -10.22 -24.94 -45.08
CA PRO A 22 -9.19 -23.91 -45.11
C PRO A 22 -9.12 -23.22 -46.48
N ILE A 23 -9.00 -21.89 -46.48
CA ILE A 23 -8.76 -21.08 -47.68
C ILE A 23 -7.33 -20.54 -47.62
N THR A 24 -6.53 -20.94 -48.60
CA THR A 24 -5.20 -20.40 -48.91
C THR A 24 -5.33 -19.14 -49.78
N PRO A 25 -4.45 -18.13 -49.61
CA PRO A 25 -4.22 -17.11 -50.64
C PRO A 25 -2.81 -17.18 -51.24
N GLN A 26 -2.78 -17.02 -52.56
CA GLN A 26 -1.64 -16.84 -53.48
C GLN A 26 -1.92 -15.55 -54.29
N PRO A 27 -0.96 -14.95 -55.04
CA PRO A 27 -0.38 -13.64 -54.71
C PRO A 27 -0.81 -12.48 -55.64
N ILE A 28 -0.38 -11.28 -55.23
CA ILE A 28 -0.63 -9.97 -55.84
C ILE A 28 0.13 -9.79 -57.16
N HIS A 29 -0.56 -9.29 -58.20
CA HIS A 29 0.04 -8.65 -59.37
C HIS A 29 -0.63 -7.30 -59.70
N SER A 30 0.11 -6.22 -59.43
CA SER A 30 0.42 -5.04 -60.25
C SER A 30 -0.51 -4.56 -61.41
N LEU A 31 -0.90 -3.26 -61.36
CA LEU A 31 -0.59 -2.14 -62.31
C LEU A 31 -1.77 -1.22 -62.72
N SER A 32 -1.55 0.09 -62.46
CA SER A 32 -1.93 1.32 -63.23
C SER A 32 -3.42 1.60 -63.54
N THR A 33 -3.98 2.83 -63.52
CA THR A 33 -3.48 4.11 -64.06
C THR A 33 -4.42 5.28 -63.66
N ILE A 34 -3.85 6.39 -63.16
CA ILE A 34 -4.04 7.84 -63.47
C ILE A 34 -5.46 8.40 -63.78
N HIS A 35 -5.89 9.43 -63.02
CA HIS A 35 -6.22 10.79 -63.55
C HIS A 35 -6.39 11.90 -62.47
N SER A 36 -5.54 12.95 -62.58
CA SER A 36 -5.65 14.42 -62.31
C SER A 36 -6.75 14.99 -61.35
N SER A 37 -6.45 15.69 -60.23
CA SER A 37 -5.94 17.10 -60.00
C SER A 37 -6.92 18.24 -60.35
N PRO A 38 -6.93 19.50 -59.78
CA PRO A 38 -6.13 20.17 -58.70
C PRO A 38 -7.02 20.88 -57.61
N TYR A 39 -6.53 21.30 -56.42
CA TYR A 39 -5.98 22.63 -56.02
C TYR A 39 -5.30 22.40 -54.65
N THR A 40 -3.96 22.43 -54.45
CA THR A 40 -2.95 23.52 -54.45
C THR A 40 -3.29 24.66 -53.46
N ARG A 41 -2.47 25.16 -52.52
CA ARG A 41 -1.18 24.89 -51.82
C ARG A 41 -1.13 26.00 -50.71
N LEU A 42 -0.46 25.85 -49.55
CA LEU A 42 0.96 26.16 -49.27
C LEU A 42 1.16 25.84 -47.76
N LYS A 43 1.99 24.92 -47.27
CA LYS A 43 3.47 24.68 -47.32
C LYS A 43 4.34 25.74 -46.62
N VAL A 44 5.00 25.32 -45.52
CA VAL A 44 6.47 25.35 -45.28
C VAL A 44 6.77 24.19 -44.29
N LEU A 45 7.27 23.01 -44.66
CA LEU A 45 8.63 22.56 -45.04
C LEU A 45 9.69 22.61 -43.92
N ILE A 46 9.90 21.47 -43.26
CA ILE A 46 11.17 21.07 -42.61
C ILE A 46 11.72 19.86 -43.41
N PRO A 47 13.05 19.75 -43.67
CA PRO A 47 13.62 18.79 -44.61
C PRO A 47 13.65 17.35 -44.05
N ARG A 48 13.46 16.37 -44.94
CA ARG A 48 13.79 14.96 -44.73
C ARG A 48 15.24 14.72 -45.13
N THR A 49 15.99 13.99 -44.32
CA THR A 49 17.05 13.09 -44.78
C THR A 49 16.74 11.69 -44.27
N SER A 50 16.56 10.76 -45.19
CA SER A 50 16.34 9.35 -44.96
C SER A 50 17.65 8.64 -44.63
N SER A 51 17.68 7.88 -43.55
CA SER A 51 18.50 6.67 -43.46
C SER A 51 17.68 5.63 -42.69
N PHE A 52 17.45 4.50 -43.34
CA PHE A 52 16.78 3.33 -42.82
C PHE A 52 17.29 2.96 -41.42
N LEU A 53 16.42 2.98 -40.42
CA LEU A 53 16.62 2.26 -39.17
C LEU A 53 15.90 0.92 -39.29
N PRO A 54 16.52 -0.21 -38.89
CA PRO A 54 15.84 -1.50 -38.86
C PRO A 54 14.65 -1.41 -37.90
N SER A 55 13.55 -2.05 -38.26
CA SER A 55 12.47 -2.35 -37.32
C SER A 55 13.07 -2.96 -36.04
N PRO A 56 12.63 -2.51 -34.84
CA PRO A 56 13.13 -3.07 -33.60
C PRO A 56 12.93 -4.59 -33.62
N PRO A 57 13.90 -5.38 -33.14
CA PRO A 57 13.70 -6.82 -33.04
C PRO A 57 12.48 -7.06 -32.14
N PRO A 58 11.68 -8.10 -32.38
CA PRO A 58 10.70 -8.53 -31.40
C PRO A 58 11.43 -8.76 -30.08
N LEU A 59 10.92 -8.17 -28.99
CA LEU A 59 11.36 -8.42 -27.63
C LEU A 59 11.30 -9.93 -27.39
N HIS A 60 12.39 -10.63 -27.64
CA HIS A 60 12.65 -11.92 -27.03
C HIS A 60 12.83 -11.61 -25.55
N LEU A 61 11.77 -11.86 -24.78
CA LEU A 61 11.85 -12.15 -23.35
C LEU A 61 13.01 -13.13 -23.17
N LEU A 62 14.14 -12.62 -22.68
CA LEU A 62 15.17 -13.47 -22.13
C LEU A 62 14.53 -14.13 -20.91
N ASP A 63 14.38 -15.46 -20.99
CA ASP A 63 14.07 -16.36 -19.89
C ASP A 63 15.11 -16.17 -18.76
N TYR A 64 14.94 -15.13 -17.95
CA TYR A 64 15.57 -15.04 -16.64
C TYR A 64 14.61 -15.69 -15.66
N ALA A 65 14.91 -16.96 -15.36
CA ALA A 65 14.28 -17.69 -14.29
C ALA A 65 14.55 -16.99 -12.95
N TYR A 66 13.67 -16.05 -12.59
CA TYR A 66 13.40 -15.70 -11.20
C TYR A 66 13.00 -17.01 -10.52
N THR A 67 13.79 -17.53 -9.59
CA THR A 67 13.26 -18.49 -8.62
C THR A 67 12.45 -17.67 -7.64
N PRO A 68 11.10 -17.67 -7.72
CA PRO A 68 10.29 -16.98 -6.73
C PRO A 68 10.64 -17.52 -5.34
N PRO A 69 10.37 -16.77 -4.26
CA PRO A 69 10.34 -17.37 -2.93
C PRO A 69 9.53 -18.65 -3.06
N THR A 70 10.06 -19.77 -2.56
CA THR A 70 9.40 -21.07 -2.70
C THR A 70 8.13 -21.03 -1.86
N TYR A 71 7.06 -20.53 -2.47
CA TYR A 71 5.71 -20.56 -1.95
C TYR A 71 5.13 -21.92 -2.30
N SER A 72 4.84 -22.71 -1.28
CA SER A 72 4.06 -23.94 -1.47
C SER A 72 2.59 -23.57 -1.38
N TYR A 73 1.86 -23.69 -2.50
CA TYR A 73 0.41 -23.50 -2.53
C TYR A 73 -0.24 -24.67 -3.24
N THR A 74 -1.42 -25.05 -2.77
CA THR A 74 -2.19 -26.17 -3.33
C THR A 74 -3.11 -25.67 -4.44
N SER A 75 -3.26 -26.46 -5.49
CA SER A 75 -4.39 -26.39 -6.40
C SER A 75 -5.53 -27.24 -5.82
N PRO A 76 -6.80 -26.80 -5.85
CA PRO A 76 -7.33 -25.61 -6.51
C PRO A 76 -7.10 -24.28 -5.75
N PRO A 77 -7.24 -23.12 -6.42
CA PRO A 77 -7.16 -21.81 -5.78
C PRO A 77 -8.17 -21.65 -4.64
N PHE A 78 -7.83 -20.81 -3.66
CA PHE A 78 -8.68 -20.52 -2.51
C PHE A 78 -9.93 -19.72 -2.92
N SER A 79 -9.77 -18.79 -3.89
CA SER A 79 -10.87 -18.03 -4.48
C SER A 79 -10.47 -17.51 -5.87
N SER A 80 -11.44 -17.25 -6.76
CA SER A 80 -11.22 -16.61 -8.05
C SER A 80 -12.32 -15.57 -8.32
N GLY A 81 -11.94 -14.42 -8.88
CA GLY A 81 -12.87 -13.32 -9.19
C GLY A 81 -12.36 -12.42 -10.31
N SER A 82 -13.07 -11.31 -10.56
CA SER A 82 -12.76 -10.34 -11.63
C SER A 82 -11.39 -9.65 -11.49
N PHE A 83 -10.83 -9.62 -10.29
CA PHE A 83 -9.58 -8.92 -9.96
C PHE A 83 -8.40 -9.86 -9.73
N GLY A 84 -8.56 -11.16 -9.97
CA GLY A 84 -7.48 -12.11 -9.78
C GLY A 84 -7.83 -13.48 -9.24
N THR A 85 -6.80 -14.30 -9.07
CA THR A 85 -6.90 -15.60 -8.38
C THR A 85 -6.14 -15.54 -7.06
N ILE A 86 -6.77 -16.03 -5.99
CA ILE A 86 -6.24 -16.00 -4.63
C ILE A 86 -5.80 -17.41 -4.23
N TYR A 87 -4.59 -17.54 -3.71
CA TYR A 87 -4.03 -18.76 -3.16
C TYR A 87 -3.61 -18.54 -1.71
N ARG A 88 -3.95 -19.48 -0.83
CA ARG A 88 -3.31 -19.59 0.47
C ARG A 88 -2.01 -20.38 0.28
N ALA A 89 -0.89 -19.79 0.66
CA ALA A 89 0.44 -20.34 0.43
C ALA A 89 1.26 -20.37 1.71
N PHE A 90 2.19 -21.32 1.84
CA PHE A 90 3.20 -21.30 2.88
C PHE A 90 4.47 -20.65 2.34
N SER A 91 4.90 -19.54 2.94
CA SER A 91 6.16 -18.89 2.61
C SER A 91 7.30 -19.56 3.38
N LEU A 92 8.20 -20.25 2.68
CA LEU A 92 9.39 -20.85 3.31
C LEU A 92 10.35 -19.81 3.87
N LYS A 93 10.44 -18.63 3.24
CA LYS A 93 11.27 -17.49 3.70
C LYS A 93 10.78 -16.91 5.03
N LEU A 94 9.47 -16.75 5.18
CA LEU A 94 8.85 -16.14 6.36
C LEU A 94 8.43 -17.16 7.42
N ASN A 95 8.50 -18.46 7.09
CA ASN A 95 8.02 -19.57 7.91
C ASN A 95 6.59 -19.36 8.43
N ARG A 96 5.70 -18.87 7.55
CA ARG A 96 4.29 -18.59 7.88
C ARG A 96 3.39 -18.71 6.65
N THR A 97 2.10 -18.89 6.90
CA THR A 97 1.06 -18.81 5.87
C THR A 97 0.89 -17.37 5.40
N VAL A 98 0.72 -17.21 4.09
CA VAL A 98 0.49 -15.95 3.38
C VAL A 98 -0.61 -16.14 2.35
N ILE A 99 -1.13 -15.03 1.83
CA ILE A 99 -2.05 -15.00 0.71
C ILE A 99 -1.30 -14.51 -0.52
N LEU A 100 -1.45 -15.21 -1.64
CA LEU A 100 -0.97 -14.79 -2.95
C LEU A 100 -2.18 -14.39 -3.80
N LYS A 101 -2.25 -13.14 -4.24
CA LYS A 101 -3.24 -12.64 -5.20
C LYS A 101 -2.55 -12.47 -6.55
N SER A 102 -2.97 -13.21 -7.57
CA SER A 102 -2.53 -13.00 -8.95
C SER A 102 -3.41 -11.96 -9.63
N VAL A 103 -2.81 -11.03 -10.36
CA VAL A 103 -3.47 -9.94 -11.09
C VAL A 103 -3.08 -10.06 -12.55
N THR A 104 -4.08 -10.17 -13.43
CA THR A 104 -3.86 -10.18 -14.88
C THR A 104 -3.60 -8.76 -15.37
N PHE A 105 -2.62 -8.58 -16.25
CA PHE A 105 -2.41 -7.30 -16.91
C PHE A 105 -3.51 -7.02 -17.95
N GLY A 106 -3.84 -5.75 -18.15
CA GLY A 106 -4.86 -5.31 -19.10
C GLY A 106 -4.45 -5.54 -20.56
N GLU A 107 -5.32 -5.15 -21.50
CA GLU A 107 -5.00 -5.18 -22.94
C GLU A 107 -3.67 -4.45 -23.22
N ASN A 108 -2.82 -5.02 -24.07
CA ASN A 108 -1.44 -4.57 -24.32
C ASN A 108 -0.46 -4.66 -23.13
N ASN A 109 -0.70 -5.55 -22.16
CA ASN A 109 0.08 -5.67 -20.92
C ASN A 109 0.04 -4.40 -20.05
N ASP A 110 -1.10 -3.71 -19.99
CA ASP A 110 -1.26 -2.56 -19.08
C ASP A 110 -1.18 -3.01 -17.62
N THR A 111 -0.12 -2.59 -16.93
CA THR A 111 0.16 -2.91 -15.53
C THR A 111 -0.42 -1.89 -14.55
N ARG A 112 -1.18 -0.88 -15.02
CA ARG A 112 -1.61 0.26 -14.19
C ARG A 112 -2.42 -0.16 -12.97
N SER A 113 -3.37 -1.09 -13.09
CA SER A 113 -4.17 -1.57 -11.95
C SER A 113 -3.32 -2.28 -10.89
N TYR A 114 -2.46 -3.21 -11.31
CA TYR A 114 -1.49 -3.89 -10.43
C TYR A 114 -0.54 -2.90 -9.75
N SER A 115 0.06 -1.98 -10.53
CA SER A 115 1.00 -0.99 -10.02
C SER A 115 0.33 -0.02 -9.04
N ASN A 116 -0.93 0.33 -9.29
CA ASN A 116 -1.69 1.20 -8.41
C ASN A 116 -2.02 0.53 -7.07
N GLU A 117 -2.49 -0.72 -7.09
CA GLU A 117 -2.76 -1.49 -5.87
C GLU A 117 -1.49 -1.66 -5.02
N VAL A 118 -0.39 -2.09 -5.66
CA VAL A 118 0.91 -2.24 -4.99
C VAL A 118 1.36 -0.91 -4.39
N ARG A 119 1.30 0.19 -5.15
CA ARG A 119 1.70 1.53 -4.70
C ARG A 119 0.88 2.04 -3.52
N ILE A 120 -0.44 1.81 -3.50
CA ILE A 120 -1.27 2.24 -2.38
C ILE A 120 -1.03 1.33 -1.17
N HIS A 121 -1.08 0.01 -1.35
CA HIS A 121 -1.11 -0.96 -0.25
C HIS A 121 0.23 -1.06 0.48
N SER A 122 1.35 -1.00 -0.25
CA SER A 122 2.70 -1.02 0.34
C SER A 122 3.00 0.17 1.28
N GLU A 123 2.31 1.30 1.11
CA GLU A 123 2.46 2.48 1.96
C GLU A 123 1.65 2.38 3.27
N LEU A 124 0.81 1.35 3.43
CA LEU A 124 -0.13 1.24 4.54
C LEU A 124 0.45 0.44 5.70
N ASN A 125 0.42 1.03 6.89
CA ASN A 125 0.76 0.35 8.13
C ASN A 125 -0.26 0.74 9.21
N HIS A 126 -1.30 -0.08 9.35
CA HIS A 126 -2.36 0.14 10.31
C HIS A 126 -2.90 -1.20 10.83
N PRO A 127 -3.17 -1.36 12.15
CA PRO A 127 -3.61 -2.63 12.74
C PRO A 127 -4.97 -3.12 12.25
N SER A 128 -5.73 -2.29 11.53
CA SER A 128 -7.02 -2.62 10.92
C SER A 128 -6.99 -2.73 9.39
N ILE A 129 -5.79 -2.81 8.80
CA ILE A 129 -5.58 -2.99 7.36
C ILE A 129 -4.78 -4.29 7.14
N VAL A 130 -5.15 -5.07 6.11
CA VAL A 130 -4.40 -6.29 5.73
C VAL A 130 -2.95 -5.91 5.46
N THR A 131 -1.99 -6.64 6.01
CA THR A 131 -0.57 -6.30 5.86
C THR A 131 -0.07 -6.72 4.49
N TYR A 132 0.43 -5.76 3.72
CA TYR A 132 1.22 -6.01 2.52
C TYR A 132 2.58 -6.64 2.92
N ILE A 133 2.99 -7.69 2.21
CA ILE A 133 4.24 -8.41 2.48
C ILE A 133 5.24 -8.20 1.34
N ASP A 134 4.82 -8.42 0.10
CA ASP A 134 5.70 -8.42 -1.08
C ASP A 134 4.87 -8.36 -2.37
N SER A 135 5.50 -8.11 -3.52
CA SER A 135 4.89 -8.32 -4.84
C SER A 135 5.94 -8.63 -5.90
N PHE A 136 5.55 -9.40 -6.92
CA PHE A 136 6.46 -9.78 -8.01
C PHE A 136 5.69 -10.06 -9.30
N ILE A 137 6.38 -10.06 -10.44
CA ILE A 137 5.79 -10.41 -11.73
C ILE A 137 6.30 -11.80 -12.13
N LYS A 138 5.38 -12.71 -12.47
CA LYS A 138 5.71 -14.07 -12.92
C LYS A 138 4.64 -14.56 -13.89
N ASP A 139 5.07 -15.20 -14.98
CA ASP A 139 4.19 -15.79 -16.00
C ASP A 139 3.22 -14.76 -16.62
N SER A 140 3.68 -13.52 -16.83
CA SER A 140 2.87 -12.38 -17.29
C SER A 140 1.71 -12.00 -16.37
N LEU A 141 1.79 -12.38 -15.09
CA LEU A 141 0.87 -11.99 -14.03
C LEU A 141 1.62 -11.18 -12.97
N GLY A 142 0.97 -10.16 -12.43
CA GLY A 142 1.39 -9.52 -11.20
C GLY A 142 0.96 -10.38 -10.01
N TRP A 143 1.80 -10.53 -9.01
CA TRP A 143 1.52 -11.27 -7.79
C TRP A 143 1.68 -10.34 -6.61
N ILE A 144 0.69 -10.31 -5.72
CA ILE A 144 0.69 -9.54 -4.48
C ILE A 144 0.65 -10.53 -3.32
N VAL A 145 1.58 -10.38 -2.37
CA VAL A 145 1.74 -11.23 -1.19
C VAL A 145 1.24 -10.49 0.02
N LEU A 146 0.26 -11.07 0.72
CA LEU A 146 -0.45 -10.45 1.84
C LEU A 146 -0.44 -11.34 3.08
N SER A 147 -0.63 -10.77 4.26
CA SER A 147 -0.86 -11.54 5.49
C SER A 147 -2.18 -12.30 5.42
N ASP A 148 -2.18 -13.57 5.82
CA ASP A 148 -3.41 -14.36 5.93
C ASP A 148 -4.30 -13.81 7.05
N SER A 149 -5.40 -13.20 6.63
CA SER A 149 -6.35 -12.50 7.49
C SER A 149 -7.70 -13.23 7.57
N GLY A 150 -7.77 -14.47 7.08
CA GLY A 150 -8.96 -15.31 7.10
C GLY A 150 -9.80 -15.24 5.82
N ILE A 151 -11.13 -15.25 5.97
CA ILE A 151 -12.10 -15.23 4.86
C ILE A 151 -12.73 -13.84 4.73
N ASP A 152 -13.30 -13.51 3.57
CA ASP A 152 -14.02 -12.26 3.45
C ASP A 152 -15.30 -12.25 4.31
N LEU A 153 -15.70 -11.06 4.75
CA LEU A 153 -16.82 -10.84 5.65
C LEU A 153 -18.16 -11.21 5.00
N ARG A 154 -18.28 -11.14 3.66
CA ARG A 154 -19.48 -11.58 2.94
C ARG A 154 -19.75 -13.07 3.19
N GLN A 155 -18.73 -13.91 3.22
CA GLN A 155 -18.87 -15.35 3.55
C GLN A 155 -19.25 -15.61 5.02
N ILE A 156 -19.06 -14.64 5.90
CA ILE A 156 -19.51 -14.70 7.31
C ILE A 156 -20.96 -14.25 7.42
N ILE A 157 -21.35 -13.20 6.69
CA ILE A 157 -22.71 -12.65 6.73
C ILE A 157 -23.70 -13.57 6.02
N TYR A 158 -23.30 -14.20 4.92
CA TYR A 158 -24.19 -14.95 4.03
C TYR A 158 -23.80 -16.42 3.90
N GLU A 159 -24.81 -17.26 3.76
CA GLU A 159 -24.68 -18.64 3.31
C GLU A 159 -25.36 -18.82 1.96
N LYS A 160 -24.78 -19.67 1.11
CA LYS A 160 -25.30 -20.00 -0.20
C LYS A 160 -26.32 -21.12 -0.07
N VAL A 161 -27.57 -20.88 -0.48
CA VAL A 161 -28.63 -21.88 -0.57
C VAL A 161 -28.90 -22.18 -2.03
N GLU A 162 -28.69 -23.43 -2.45
CA GLU A 162 -29.04 -23.90 -3.79
C GLU A 162 -30.53 -24.25 -3.85
N LEU A 163 -31.24 -23.63 -4.79
CA LEU A 163 -32.65 -23.90 -5.07
C LEU A 163 -32.77 -24.48 -6.48
N ASP A 164 -33.83 -25.24 -6.74
CA ASP A 164 -34.16 -25.69 -8.10
C ASP A 164 -34.43 -24.47 -9.00
N GLY A 165 -33.42 -24.05 -9.76
CA GLY A 165 -33.49 -22.91 -10.68
C GLY A 165 -32.63 -21.70 -10.31
N GLY A 166 -31.81 -21.74 -9.24
CA GLY A 166 -30.91 -20.64 -8.92
C GLY A 166 -30.16 -20.74 -7.59
N VAL A 167 -29.42 -19.69 -7.26
CA VAL A 167 -28.69 -19.54 -6.00
C VAL A 167 -29.30 -18.40 -5.21
N MET A 168 -29.72 -18.67 -3.98
CA MET A 168 -30.19 -17.65 -3.04
C MET A 168 -29.16 -17.45 -1.93
N TRP A 169 -28.85 -16.19 -1.62
CA TRP A 169 -27.99 -15.84 -0.49
C TRP A 169 -28.86 -15.52 0.72
N CYS A 170 -28.73 -16.31 1.78
CA CYS A 170 -29.45 -16.11 3.02
C CYS A 170 -28.48 -15.61 4.10
N ALA A 171 -28.98 -14.89 5.10
CA ALA A 171 -28.15 -14.55 6.25
C ALA A 171 -27.66 -15.84 6.95
N ASN A 172 -26.35 -15.94 7.12
CA ASN A 172 -25.71 -17.07 7.78
C ASN A 172 -26.20 -17.18 9.23
N GLY A 173 -26.53 -18.40 9.68
CA GLY A 173 -27.02 -18.64 11.04
C GLY A 173 -26.08 -18.11 12.13
N VAL A 174 -24.76 -18.12 11.87
CA VAL A 174 -23.73 -17.59 12.76
C VAL A 174 -23.81 -16.07 12.88
N TRP A 175 -23.93 -15.37 11.75
CA TRP A 175 -24.10 -13.91 11.74
C TRP A 175 -25.42 -13.50 12.40
N ARG A 176 -26.49 -14.24 12.11
CA ARG A 176 -27.79 -14.05 12.74
C ARG A 176 -27.71 -14.21 14.26
N MET A 177 -27.01 -15.22 14.74
CA MET A 177 -26.77 -15.44 16.18
C MET A 177 -25.98 -14.28 16.79
N LEU A 178 -24.86 -13.86 16.18
CA LEU A 178 -24.09 -12.70 16.64
C LEU A 178 -24.97 -11.45 16.77
N ARG A 179 -25.85 -11.20 15.79
CA ARG A 179 -26.79 -10.07 15.83
C ARG A 179 -27.84 -10.20 16.92
N PHE A 180 -28.40 -11.38 17.15
CA PHE A 180 -29.31 -11.65 18.25
C PHE A 180 -28.64 -11.40 19.63
N GLU A 181 -27.45 -11.96 19.82
CA GLU A 181 -26.68 -11.80 21.06
C GLU A 181 -26.32 -10.35 21.30
N ALA A 182 -25.93 -9.64 20.24
CA ALA A 182 -25.66 -8.23 20.31
C ALA A 182 -26.94 -7.51 20.80
N GLU A 183 -28.08 -7.69 20.16
CA GLU A 183 -29.33 -7.05 20.60
C GLU A 183 -29.84 -7.57 21.98
N GLY A 184 -29.13 -8.52 22.60
CA GLY A 184 -29.41 -9.01 23.95
C GLY A 184 -30.60 -9.96 24.00
N ILE A 185 -30.89 -10.64 22.89
CA ILE A 185 -32.04 -11.52 22.67
C ILE A 185 -31.51 -12.96 22.51
N TYR A 186 -32.05 -13.93 23.26
CA TYR A 186 -31.70 -15.36 23.15
C TYR A 186 -32.94 -16.19 22.84
N GLU A 187 -32.78 -17.25 22.05
CA GLU A 187 -33.81 -18.27 21.85
C GLU A 187 -33.88 -19.20 23.07
N GLY A 188 -35.02 -19.21 23.78
CA GLY A 188 -35.29 -20.14 24.87
C GLY A 188 -35.94 -21.45 24.40
N GLU A 189 -36.02 -22.45 25.29
CA GLU A 189 -36.73 -23.69 25.00
C GLU A 189 -38.18 -23.40 24.56
N ARG A 190 -38.57 -23.90 23.38
CA ARG A 190 -39.87 -23.68 22.68
C ARG A 190 -40.03 -22.35 21.92
N GLY A 191 -38.94 -21.73 21.46
CA GLY A 191 -39.01 -20.57 20.55
C GLY A 191 -39.49 -19.27 21.23
N LYS A 192 -39.37 -19.17 22.56
CA LYS A 192 -39.63 -17.93 23.31
C LYS A 192 -38.32 -17.21 23.57
N PHE A 193 -38.24 -15.94 23.17
CA PHE A 193 -37.04 -15.13 23.33
C PHE A 193 -36.93 -14.56 24.76
N LEU A 194 -35.81 -14.80 25.46
CA LEU A 194 -35.56 -14.31 26.83
C LEU A 194 -34.17 -13.67 26.98
N PRO A 195 -34.00 -12.63 27.83
CA PRO A 195 -32.68 -12.04 28.09
C PRO A 195 -31.82 -12.90 29.05
N ARG A 196 -30.58 -13.23 28.68
CA ARG A 196 -29.58 -13.84 29.59
C ARG A 196 -28.70 -12.77 30.25
N PRO A 197 -28.53 -12.76 31.59
CA PRO A 197 -27.56 -11.90 32.27
C PRO A 197 -26.12 -12.40 32.00
N GLY A 198 -25.24 -11.53 31.51
CA GLY A 198 -23.78 -11.78 31.40
C GLY A 198 -23.21 -11.92 29.97
N SER A 199 -24.02 -12.27 28.97
CA SER A 199 -23.58 -12.38 27.57
C SER A 199 -23.61 -11.04 26.79
N ARG A 200 -24.48 -10.12 27.21
CA ARG A 200 -24.84 -8.87 26.49
C ARG A 200 -23.64 -8.06 25.99
N ASN A 201 -22.54 -8.06 26.73
CA ASN A 201 -21.39 -7.21 26.44
C ASN A 201 -20.48 -7.80 25.34
N ARG A 202 -20.46 -9.11 25.10
CA ARG A 202 -19.45 -9.73 24.23
C ARG A 202 -19.72 -9.54 22.74
N ALA A 203 -20.90 -9.96 22.26
CA ALA A 203 -21.27 -9.79 20.85
C ALA A 203 -21.44 -8.31 20.47
N SER A 204 -21.89 -7.47 21.41
CA SER A 204 -21.91 -6.01 21.25
C SER A 204 -20.54 -5.42 20.95
N ASN A 205 -19.53 -5.88 21.67
CA ASN A 205 -18.16 -5.44 21.47
C ASN A 205 -17.62 -5.89 20.11
N VAL A 206 -18.07 -7.02 19.56
CA VAL A 206 -17.61 -7.50 18.23
C VAL A 206 -18.03 -6.55 17.11
N LEU A 207 -19.33 -6.26 16.98
CA LEU A 207 -19.81 -5.36 15.92
C LEU A 207 -19.23 -3.95 16.10
N LYS A 208 -19.25 -3.43 17.33
CA LYS A 208 -18.74 -2.08 17.62
C LYS A 208 -17.23 -1.97 17.34
N LYS A 209 -16.44 -3.01 17.64
CA LYS A 209 -15.01 -3.09 17.32
C LYS A 209 -14.75 -3.20 15.82
N LEU A 210 -15.53 -4.02 15.10
CA LEU A 210 -15.48 -4.09 13.64
C LEU A 210 -15.71 -2.69 13.03
N LEU A 211 -16.80 -2.02 13.42
CA LEU A 211 -17.11 -0.69 12.89
C LEU A 211 -16.03 0.34 13.25
N LYS A 212 -15.48 0.26 14.47
CA LYS A 212 -14.38 1.14 14.89
C LYS A 212 -13.15 0.91 14.02
N ASN A 213 -12.74 -0.34 13.83
CA ASN A 213 -11.59 -0.74 13.02
C ASN A 213 -11.71 -0.24 11.58
N LEU A 214 -12.86 -0.45 10.93
CA LEU A 214 -13.12 0.04 9.58
C LEU A 214 -13.05 1.57 9.51
N THR A 215 -13.70 2.26 10.45
CA THR A 215 -13.69 3.72 10.50
C THR A 215 -12.27 4.27 10.71
N THR A 216 -11.47 3.65 11.59
CA THR A 216 -10.08 4.06 11.82
C THR A 216 -9.17 3.75 10.63
N ALA A 217 -9.34 2.59 9.97
CA ALA A 217 -8.58 2.23 8.78
C ALA A 217 -8.85 3.22 7.63
N THR A 218 -10.11 3.51 7.36
CA THR A 218 -10.49 4.46 6.31
C THR A 218 -10.06 5.88 6.65
N SER A 219 -10.16 6.31 7.91
CA SER A 219 -9.61 7.61 8.33
C SER A 219 -8.09 7.68 8.18
N TYR A 220 -7.38 6.59 8.45
CA TYR A 220 -5.93 6.50 8.26
C TYR A 220 -5.57 6.63 6.77
N LEU A 221 -6.27 5.94 5.87
CA LEU A 221 -6.10 6.13 4.42
C LEU A 221 -6.23 7.60 4.03
N HIS A 222 -7.28 8.26 4.52
CA HIS A 222 -7.57 9.66 4.24
C HIS A 222 -6.44 10.59 4.74
N THR A 223 -5.77 10.26 5.84
CA THR A 223 -4.62 11.04 6.35
C THR A 223 -3.37 10.89 5.47
N LEU A 224 -3.25 9.79 4.73
CA LEU A 224 -2.16 9.53 3.78
C LEU A 224 -2.48 10.00 2.35
N SER A 225 -3.51 10.83 2.20
CA SER A 225 -4.06 11.24 0.91
C SER A 225 -4.41 10.05 0.00
N SER A 226 -4.95 8.97 0.57
CA SER A 226 -5.48 7.81 -0.15
C SER A 226 -6.98 7.63 0.12
N VAL A 227 -7.71 7.07 -0.84
CA VAL A 227 -9.10 6.60 -0.70
C VAL A 227 -9.22 5.16 -1.19
N HIS A 228 -10.21 4.43 -0.69
CA HIS A 228 -10.40 3.02 -1.03
C HIS A 228 -11.32 2.81 -2.24
N LEU A 229 -12.43 3.55 -2.33
CA LEU A 229 -13.42 3.54 -3.43
C LEU A 229 -14.18 2.21 -3.66
N ASP A 230 -13.94 1.19 -2.83
CA ASP A 230 -14.62 -0.12 -2.94
C ASP A 230 -14.77 -0.79 -1.58
N ILE A 231 -15.21 -0.01 -0.57
CA ILE A 231 -15.47 -0.52 0.79
C ILE A 231 -16.78 -1.31 0.75
N LYS A 232 -16.68 -2.64 0.90
CA LYS A 232 -17.79 -3.61 0.92
C LYS A 232 -17.41 -4.89 1.67
N PRO A 233 -18.36 -5.73 2.10
CA PRO A 233 -18.05 -6.95 2.86
C PRO A 233 -17.08 -7.93 2.17
N SER A 234 -17.01 -7.99 0.84
CA SER A 234 -16.05 -8.89 0.16
C SER A 234 -14.60 -8.41 0.24
N ASN A 235 -14.36 -7.15 0.61
CA ASN A 235 -13.04 -6.53 0.71
C ASN A 235 -12.61 -6.34 2.19
N ILE A 236 -13.37 -6.92 3.12
CA ILE A 236 -13.08 -6.93 4.55
C ILE A 236 -12.77 -8.37 4.95
N PHE A 237 -11.56 -8.64 5.42
CA PHE A 237 -11.07 -9.99 5.71
C PHE A 237 -11.07 -10.25 7.21
N CYS A 238 -11.69 -11.34 7.62
CA CYS A 238 -11.95 -11.65 9.01
C CYS A 238 -11.42 -13.04 9.41
N ASN A 239 -10.79 -13.08 10.58
CA ASN A 239 -10.40 -14.29 11.27
C ASN A 239 -11.22 -14.45 12.55
N TYR A 240 -11.68 -15.67 12.86
CA TYR A 240 -12.52 -15.95 14.02
C TYR A 240 -12.13 -17.25 14.74
N THR A 241 -12.23 -17.24 16.08
CA THR A 241 -11.95 -18.40 16.94
C THR A 241 -13.18 -19.29 17.09
N SER A 242 -13.18 -20.46 16.41
CA SER A 242 -14.17 -21.55 16.42
C SER A 242 -15.64 -21.18 16.08
N PRO A 243 -16.33 -21.95 15.20
CA PRO A 243 -17.75 -21.75 14.85
C PRO A 243 -18.73 -21.79 16.03
N SER A 244 -18.34 -22.44 17.12
CA SER A 244 -19.22 -22.71 18.28
C SER A 244 -19.22 -21.62 19.35
N THR A 245 -18.25 -20.70 19.38
CA THR A 245 -18.16 -19.68 20.45
C THR A 245 -17.73 -18.28 20.03
N ILE A 246 -17.26 -18.04 18.79
CA ILE A 246 -16.78 -16.73 18.26
C ILE A 246 -16.28 -15.79 19.37
N GLU A 247 -15.23 -16.22 20.07
CA GLU A 247 -14.73 -15.47 21.23
C GLU A 247 -14.04 -14.17 20.80
N THR A 248 -13.47 -14.15 19.60
CA THR A 248 -12.89 -12.96 18.95
C THR A 248 -13.09 -13.02 17.43
N VAL A 249 -13.54 -11.91 16.84
CA VAL A 249 -13.46 -11.66 15.39
C VAL A 249 -12.51 -10.50 15.18
N THR A 250 -11.48 -10.71 14.36
CA THR A 250 -10.60 -9.64 13.90
C THR A 250 -10.82 -9.45 12.42
N CYS A 251 -11.31 -8.28 12.02
CA CYS A 251 -11.53 -7.93 10.63
C CYS A 251 -10.62 -6.78 10.22
N LEU A 252 -10.04 -6.90 9.03
CA LEU A 252 -9.09 -5.97 8.43
C LEU A 252 -9.58 -5.56 7.05
N LEU A 253 -9.46 -4.27 6.73
CA LEU A 253 -9.74 -3.74 5.39
C LEU A 253 -8.63 -4.16 4.43
N GLY A 254 -8.97 -4.63 3.23
CA GLY A 254 -8.02 -5.02 2.20
C GLY A 254 -8.60 -4.83 0.80
N ASP A 255 -7.86 -5.29 -0.21
CA ASP A 255 -8.17 -5.12 -1.63
C ASP A 255 -8.21 -3.64 -2.09
N PHE A 256 -7.04 -3.10 -2.41
CA PHE A 256 -6.86 -1.70 -2.80
C PHE A 256 -6.86 -1.50 -4.32
N GLY A 257 -7.40 -2.45 -5.09
CA GLY A 257 -7.39 -2.43 -6.57
C GLY A 257 -8.01 -1.17 -7.17
N SER A 258 -9.14 -0.73 -6.62
CA SER A 258 -9.87 0.48 -7.04
C SER A 258 -9.42 1.74 -6.30
N GLY A 259 -8.46 1.63 -5.37
CA GLY A 259 -8.03 2.75 -4.54
C GLY A 259 -7.35 3.85 -5.36
N MET A 260 -7.38 5.09 -4.87
CA MET A 260 -6.75 6.23 -5.54
C MET A 260 -5.97 7.11 -4.55
N LYS A 261 -4.94 7.80 -5.06
CA LYS A 261 -4.31 8.91 -4.34
C LYS A 261 -5.06 10.20 -4.63
N MET A 262 -5.34 10.94 -3.58
CA MET A 262 -5.94 12.26 -3.66
C MET A 262 -4.87 13.30 -3.93
N ILE A 263 -5.20 14.23 -4.81
CA ILE A 263 -4.47 15.48 -5.00
C ILE A 263 -5.30 16.58 -4.33
N GLU A 264 -4.66 17.41 -3.51
CA GLU A 264 -5.35 18.38 -2.69
C GLU A 264 -6.06 19.44 -3.56
N GLY A 265 -7.36 19.65 -3.32
CA GLY A 265 -8.19 20.60 -4.07
C GLY A 265 -8.71 20.09 -5.41
N GLU A 266 -8.35 18.88 -5.83
CA GLU A 266 -8.83 18.28 -7.08
C GLU A 266 -10.13 17.49 -6.83
N MET A 267 -11.15 17.79 -7.64
CA MET A 267 -12.39 17.01 -7.71
C MET A 267 -12.30 16.11 -8.94
N ILE A 268 -12.60 14.83 -8.78
CA ILE A 268 -12.43 13.84 -9.87
C ILE A 268 -13.73 13.70 -10.68
N ASP A 269 -13.61 13.66 -12.00
CA ASP A 269 -14.75 13.38 -12.87
C ASP A 269 -15.23 11.94 -12.70
N VAL A 270 -16.55 11.72 -12.69
CA VAL A 270 -17.16 10.40 -12.49
C VAL A 270 -16.66 9.36 -13.50
N GLU A 271 -16.33 9.79 -14.73
CA GLU A 271 -15.84 8.94 -15.81
C GLU A 271 -14.44 8.34 -15.53
N GLU A 272 -13.69 8.92 -14.60
CA GLU A 272 -12.37 8.41 -14.19
C GLU A 272 -12.46 7.28 -13.15
N LEU A 273 -13.61 7.13 -12.50
CA LEU A 273 -13.87 6.09 -11.49
C LEU A 273 -14.15 4.75 -12.18
N LYS A 274 -13.11 3.96 -12.39
CA LYS A 274 -13.19 2.60 -12.95
C LYS A 274 -13.32 1.55 -11.84
N ASP A 275 -13.87 0.39 -12.19
CA ASP A 275 -13.86 -0.81 -11.32
C ASP A 275 -14.51 -0.60 -9.93
N ILE A 276 -15.54 0.24 -9.87
CA ILE A 276 -16.33 0.50 -8.66
C ILE A 276 -17.55 -0.42 -8.57
N THR A 277 -17.94 -0.77 -7.34
CA THR A 277 -19.17 -1.54 -7.08
C THR A 277 -20.35 -0.58 -6.90
N ARG A 278 -21.23 -0.50 -7.90
CA ARG A 278 -22.33 0.48 -7.96
C ARG A 278 -23.24 0.47 -6.73
N GLU A 279 -23.46 -0.68 -6.11
CA GLU A 279 -24.32 -0.86 -4.95
C GLU A 279 -23.83 -0.11 -3.69
N TYR A 280 -22.52 0.14 -3.61
CA TYR A 280 -21.86 0.86 -2.50
C TYR A 280 -21.41 2.27 -2.91
N ALA A 281 -21.65 2.66 -4.16
CA ALA A 281 -21.30 3.97 -4.68
C ALA A 281 -22.34 5.03 -4.24
N PRO A 282 -21.91 6.29 -4.02
CA PRO A 282 -22.80 7.36 -3.59
C PRO A 282 -23.69 7.86 -4.74
N PRO A 283 -24.84 8.49 -4.45
CA PRO A 283 -25.84 8.87 -5.44
C PRO A 283 -25.28 9.80 -6.52
N GLU A 284 -24.38 10.71 -6.17
CA GLU A 284 -23.71 11.63 -7.11
C GLU A 284 -22.80 10.91 -8.14
N VAL A 285 -22.38 9.68 -7.86
CA VAL A 285 -21.61 8.83 -8.78
C VAL A 285 -22.54 7.94 -9.60
N VAL A 286 -23.56 7.34 -8.98
CA VAL A 286 -24.49 6.44 -9.67
C VAL A 286 -25.33 7.20 -10.69
N TYR A 287 -25.78 8.41 -10.34
CA TYR A 287 -26.61 9.29 -11.17
C TYR A 287 -26.16 10.75 -11.06
N PRO A 288 -25.08 11.16 -11.76
CA PRO A 288 -24.55 12.51 -11.69
C PRO A 288 -25.56 13.55 -12.21
N SER A 289 -25.84 14.57 -11.40
CA SER A 289 -26.79 15.65 -11.72
C SER A 289 -26.18 16.84 -12.49
N GLY A 290 -24.94 16.70 -13.01
CA GLY A 290 -24.22 17.76 -13.75
C GLY A 290 -22.71 17.50 -13.86
N ARG A 291 -21.95 18.50 -14.36
CA ARG A 291 -20.47 18.48 -14.42
C ARG A 291 -19.83 18.95 -13.10
N GLY A 292 -20.19 18.31 -11.99
CA GLY A 292 -19.51 18.50 -10.72
C GLY A 292 -18.60 17.31 -10.46
N GLY A 293 -17.34 17.54 -10.08
CA GLY A 293 -16.46 16.45 -9.68
C GLY A 293 -16.90 15.82 -8.35
N VAL A 294 -16.28 14.69 -8.00
CA VAL A 294 -16.62 13.86 -6.84
C VAL A 294 -15.63 14.09 -5.70
N ASP A 295 -16.14 14.32 -4.49
CA ASP A 295 -15.31 14.29 -3.27
C ASP A 295 -15.07 12.83 -2.87
N LEU A 296 -13.87 12.34 -3.17
CA LEU A 296 -13.50 10.95 -2.92
C LEU A 296 -13.52 10.56 -1.43
N ARG A 297 -13.33 11.50 -0.50
CA ARG A 297 -13.43 11.21 0.94
C ARG A 297 -14.87 10.96 1.33
N LYS A 298 -15.80 11.71 0.74
CA LYS A 298 -17.26 11.54 0.94
C LYS A 298 -17.80 10.30 0.23
N TYR A 299 -17.11 9.83 -0.82
CA TYR A 299 -17.37 8.52 -1.41
C TYR A 299 -17.17 7.42 -0.37
N ASP A 300 -15.97 7.32 0.22
CA ASP A 300 -15.65 6.29 1.22
C ASP A 300 -16.58 6.37 2.44
N SER A 301 -16.97 7.58 2.87
CA SER A 301 -17.99 7.78 3.91
C SER A 301 -19.31 7.08 3.58
N TRP A 302 -19.80 7.24 2.35
CA TRP A 302 -21.04 6.63 1.90
C TRP A 302 -20.92 5.10 1.85
N SER A 303 -19.87 4.58 1.22
CA SER A 303 -19.63 3.13 1.12
C SER A 303 -19.53 2.47 2.50
N LEU A 304 -18.89 3.16 3.47
CA LEU A 304 -18.87 2.72 4.86
C LEU A 304 -20.28 2.68 5.47
N GLY A 305 -21.10 3.70 5.22
CA GLY A 305 -22.50 3.75 5.66
C GLY A 305 -23.35 2.60 5.10
N VAL A 306 -23.22 2.31 3.80
CA VAL A 306 -23.94 1.20 3.14
C VAL A 306 -23.48 -0.14 3.71
N THR A 307 -22.17 -0.34 3.87
CA THR A 307 -21.61 -1.55 4.47
C THR A 307 -22.13 -1.76 5.89
N ILE A 308 -22.24 -0.70 6.71
CA ILE A 308 -22.81 -0.79 8.06
C ILE A 308 -24.30 -1.18 8.00
N LEU A 309 -25.07 -0.61 7.07
CA LEU A 309 -26.48 -0.98 6.90
C LEU A 309 -26.66 -2.44 6.48
N GLU A 310 -25.83 -2.94 5.57
CA GLU A 310 -25.85 -4.34 5.14
C GLU A 310 -25.57 -5.28 6.32
N LEU A 311 -24.56 -4.95 7.15
CA LEU A 311 -24.28 -5.68 8.39
C LEU A 311 -25.48 -5.68 9.35
N LEU A 312 -26.24 -4.57 9.38
CA LEU A 312 -27.44 -4.39 10.20
C LEU A 312 -28.70 -5.08 9.64
N LEU A 313 -28.83 -5.24 8.34
CA LEU A 313 -30.01 -5.83 7.72
C LEU A 313 -29.81 -7.30 7.37
N GLY A 314 -28.56 -7.75 7.24
CA GLY A 314 -28.24 -9.11 6.80
C GLY A 314 -28.70 -9.37 5.37
N THR A 315 -28.70 -8.36 4.49
CA THR A 315 -29.07 -8.45 3.07
C THR A 315 -28.25 -7.46 2.25
N PRO A 316 -27.69 -7.88 1.08
CA PRO A 316 -26.91 -7.00 0.23
C PRO A 316 -27.81 -6.01 -0.53
N ASN A 317 -29.12 -6.27 -0.56
CA ASN A 317 -30.12 -5.45 -1.24
C ASN A 317 -30.61 -4.31 -0.33
N VAL A 318 -29.69 -3.51 0.20
CA VAL A 318 -30.01 -2.47 1.22
C VAL A 318 -31.06 -1.49 0.70
N PHE A 319 -30.98 -1.05 -0.55
CA PHE A 319 -31.89 -0.05 -1.12
C PHE A 319 -32.96 -0.64 -2.07
N SER A 320 -33.23 -1.95 -2.02
CA SER A 320 -34.29 -2.52 -2.84
C SER A 320 -35.67 -2.03 -2.39
N ILE A 321 -36.52 -1.71 -3.37
CA ILE A 321 -37.93 -1.39 -3.17
C ILE A 321 -38.78 -2.66 -3.20
N ASP A 322 -39.97 -2.61 -2.60
CA ASP A 322 -40.89 -3.74 -2.64
C ASP A 322 -41.53 -3.92 -4.02
N SER A 323 -41.97 -5.15 -4.34
CA SER A 323 -42.50 -5.50 -5.68
C SER A 323 -43.73 -4.67 -6.09
N ARG A 324 -44.51 -4.14 -5.13
CA ARG A 324 -45.65 -3.29 -5.46
C ARG A 324 -45.16 -1.90 -5.89
N THR A 325 -44.21 -1.32 -5.17
CA THR A 325 -43.59 -0.04 -5.54
C THR A 325 -42.89 -0.15 -6.89
N GLU A 326 -42.16 -1.25 -7.11
CA GLU A 326 -41.50 -1.54 -8.38
C GLU A 326 -42.50 -1.61 -9.55
N ALA A 327 -43.56 -2.42 -9.41
CA ALA A 327 -44.58 -2.54 -10.45
C ALA A 327 -45.29 -1.21 -10.74
N VAL A 328 -45.51 -0.37 -9.72
CA VAL A 328 -46.11 0.97 -9.89
C VAL A 328 -45.19 1.89 -10.70
N ILE A 329 -43.88 1.88 -10.41
CA ILE A 329 -42.89 2.68 -11.15
C ILE A 329 -42.84 2.21 -12.61
N GLU A 330 -42.71 0.91 -12.85
CA GLU A 330 -42.63 0.34 -14.19
C GLU A 330 -43.89 0.61 -15.03
N LEU A 331 -45.08 0.51 -14.42
CA LEU A 331 -46.33 0.81 -15.11
C LEU A 331 -46.45 2.29 -15.49
N LYS A 332 -46.04 3.20 -14.60
CA LYS A 332 -46.16 4.65 -14.82
C LYS A 332 -45.08 5.22 -15.73
N MET A 333 -43.89 4.62 -15.74
CA MET A 333 -42.77 4.99 -16.61
C MET A 333 -42.71 4.17 -17.90
N ARG A 334 -43.83 3.54 -18.28
CA ARG A 334 -43.91 2.78 -19.52
C ARG A 334 -43.61 3.68 -20.72
N GLY A 335 -42.54 3.37 -21.44
CA GLY A 335 -42.07 4.14 -22.61
C GLY A 335 -40.84 5.00 -22.33
N GLU A 336 -40.44 5.13 -21.06
CA GLU A 336 -39.18 5.78 -20.68
C GLU A 336 -37.97 4.86 -20.89
N LYS A 337 -36.77 5.44 -20.86
CA LYS A 337 -35.52 4.67 -20.95
C LYS A 337 -35.33 3.84 -19.69
N ASN A 338 -34.83 2.61 -19.85
CA ASN A 338 -34.54 1.72 -18.73
C ASN A 338 -33.60 2.35 -17.68
N SER A 339 -32.63 3.18 -18.12
CA SER A 339 -31.72 3.90 -17.22
C SER A 339 -32.46 4.87 -16.28
N GLU A 340 -33.51 5.53 -16.76
CA GLU A 340 -34.34 6.44 -15.95
C GLU A 340 -35.22 5.66 -14.99
N ILE A 341 -35.79 4.53 -15.44
CA ILE A 341 -36.57 3.64 -14.58
C ILE A 341 -35.70 3.16 -13.40
N GLU A 342 -34.49 2.67 -13.67
CA GLU A 342 -33.55 2.25 -12.62
C GLU A 342 -33.13 3.41 -11.71
N ARG A 343 -32.95 4.62 -12.24
CA ARG A 343 -32.71 5.84 -11.44
C ARG A 343 -33.84 6.11 -10.47
N VAL A 344 -35.09 6.07 -10.94
CA VAL A 344 -36.27 6.31 -10.09
C VAL A 344 -36.42 5.19 -9.05
N LYS A 345 -36.19 3.92 -9.40
CA LYS A 345 -36.19 2.81 -8.44
C LYS A 345 -35.15 3.01 -7.34
N TYR A 346 -33.92 3.41 -7.70
CA TYR A 346 -32.86 3.69 -6.74
C TYR A 346 -33.20 4.87 -5.80
N LEU A 347 -33.68 5.99 -6.36
CA LEU A 347 -34.09 7.15 -5.57
C LEU A 347 -35.29 6.85 -4.66
N ALA A 348 -36.22 5.99 -5.11
CA ALA A 348 -37.30 5.48 -4.27
C ALA A 348 -36.77 4.65 -3.10
N GLY A 349 -35.78 3.79 -3.33
CA GLY A 349 -35.07 3.08 -2.27
C GLY A 349 -34.43 4.03 -1.25
N LEU A 350 -33.80 5.12 -1.69
CA LEU A 350 -33.22 6.12 -0.76
C LEU A 350 -34.30 6.90 0.00
N ALA A 351 -35.38 7.29 -0.67
CA ALA A 351 -36.50 8.02 -0.08
C ALA A 351 -37.25 7.18 0.97
N ASP A 352 -37.32 5.88 0.74
CA ASP A 352 -37.87 4.89 1.66
C ASP A 352 -37.12 4.85 3.01
N TYR A 353 -35.80 5.09 2.97
CA TYR A 353 -34.98 5.29 4.17
C TYR A 353 -34.95 6.75 4.63
N CYS A 354 -35.71 7.66 4.03
CA CYS A 354 -35.65 9.09 4.33
C CYS A 354 -34.26 9.73 4.05
N LEU A 355 -33.41 9.10 3.25
CA LEU A 355 -32.08 9.61 2.89
C LEU A 355 -32.13 10.62 1.75
N TYR A 356 -33.18 10.55 0.92
CA TYR A 356 -33.43 11.43 -0.20
C TYR A 356 -34.81 12.11 -0.06
N ASP A 357 -34.86 13.41 -0.33
CA ASP A 357 -36.12 14.17 -0.38
C ASP A 357 -36.56 14.29 -1.84
N PRO A 358 -37.68 13.69 -2.26
CA PRO A 358 -38.13 13.79 -3.65
C PRO A 358 -38.53 15.20 -4.09
N SER A 359 -38.70 16.14 -3.17
CA SER A 359 -39.11 17.51 -3.51
C SER A 359 -37.99 18.39 -4.08
N VAL A 360 -36.72 17.97 -4.01
CA VAL A 360 -35.58 18.73 -4.57
C VAL A 360 -35.38 18.54 -6.08
N ASP A 361 -36.03 17.55 -6.70
CA ASP A 361 -35.94 17.32 -8.16
C ASP A 361 -37.28 17.62 -8.83
N GLU A 362 -37.53 18.91 -9.10
CA GLU A 362 -38.79 19.41 -9.71
C GLU A 362 -39.08 18.80 -11.10
N ASN A 363 -38.06 18.23 -11.76
CA ASN A 363 -38.16 17.62 -13.09
C ASN A 363 -38.39 16.11 -13.05
N LEU A 364 -38.26 15.45 -11.88
CA LEU A 364 -38.48 14.02 -11.76
C LEU A 364 -39.96 13.74 -11.48
N PHE A 365 -40.60 12.92 -12.33
CA PHE A 365 -41.99 12.52 -12.11
C PHE A 365 -42.10 11.64 -10.85
N TRP A 366 -42.51 12.23 -9.73
CA TRP A 366 -42.85 11.49 -8.52
C TRP A 366 -44.31 11.00 -8.62
N PRO A 367 -44.65 9.75 -8.30
CA PRO A 367 -46.03 9.28 -8.32
C PRO A 367 -46.86 9.95 -7.21
N SER A 368 -47.31 11.18 -7.46
CA SER A 368 -48.34 11.89 -6.70
C SER A 368 -49.72 11.38 -7.16
N THR A 369 -50.38 10.59 -6.32
CA THR A 369 -51.79 10.24 -6.51
C THR A 369 -52.68 11.41 -6.08
N THR A 370 -53.00 12.32 -7.01
CA THR A 370 -54.20 13.13 -6.83
C THR A 370 -55.43 12.28 -7.16
N SER A 371 -55.92 11.53 -6.18
CA SER A 371 -57.33 11.55 -5.73
C SER A 371 -57.63 10.42 -4.73
N THR A 372 -58.04 10.87 -3.54
CA THR A 372 -58.91 10.20 -2.55
C THR A 372 -58.43 8.87 -1.94
N SER A 373 -57.68 9.04 -0.84
CA SER A 373 -57.58 8.23 0.40
C SER A 373 -56.13 7.86 0.74
N SER A 374 -55.76 8.17 1.99
CA SER A 374 -54.41 8.34 2.54
C SER A 374 -53.33 7.35 2.11
N SER A 375 -52.28 7.84 1.43
CA SER A 375 -50.86 7.51 1.68
C SER A 375 -49.99 8.30 0.69
N SER A 376 -49.41 9.43 1.13
CA SER A 376 -48.30 10.04 0.40
C SER A 376 -47.12 9.08 0.47
N MET A 377 -46.63 8.59 -0.67
CA MET A 377 -45.60 7.53 -0.67
C MET A 377 -44.21 8.00 -0.20
N VAL A 378 -43.98 9.31 0.03
CA VAL A 378 -42.79 9.81 0.74
C VAL A 378 -43.15 11.00 1.62
N SER A 379 -42.57 11.05 2.82
CA SER A 379 -42.70 12.17 3.76
C SER A 379 -42.01 13.42 3.21
N LYS A 380 -42.67 14.58 3.27
CA LYS A 380 -42.09 15.89 2.89
C LYS A 380 -41.07 16.44 3.90
N SER A 381 -40.84 15.72 5.00
CA SER A 381 -39.82 16.06 6.00
C SER A 381 -39.25 14.77 6.60
N CYS A 382 -37.94 14.59 6.45
CA CYS A 382 -37.23 13.39 6.86
C CYS A 382 -36.47 13.63 8.18
N THR A 383 -36.75 12.84 9.21
CA THR A 383 -36.03 12.91 10.51
C THR A 383 -35.31 11.60 10.82
N LEU A 384 -34.40 11.62 11.81
CA LEU A 384 -33.75 10.40 12.31
C LEU A 384 -34.77 9.38 12.86
N ILE A 385 -35.93 9.83 13.34
CA ILE A 385 -37.01 8.96 13.80
C ILE A 385 -37.63 8.22 12.62
N ASP A 386 -37.84 8.91 11.51
CA ASP A 386 -38.39 8.31 10.28
C ASP A 386 -37.41 7.28 9.69
N PHE A 387 -36.11 7.59 9.69
CA PHE A 387 -35.07 6.62 9.33
C PHE A 387 -35.11 5.35 10.18
N LYS A 388 -35.22 5.52 11.50
CA LYS A 388 -35.31 4.39 12.44
C LYS A 388 -36.55 3.54 12.13
N ASN A 389 -37.70 4.16 11.90
CA ASN A 389 -38.94 3.46 11.57
C ASN A 389 -38.83 2.71 10.24
N ALA A 390 -38.22 3.33 9.22
CA ALA A 390 -37.96 2.71 7.93
C ALA A 390 -37.03 1.50 8.03
N LEU A 391 -35.99 1.58 8.87
CA LEU A 391 -35.08 0.48 9.14
C LEU A 391 -35.80 -0.70 9.81
N HIS A 392 -36.65 -0.45 10.81
CA HIS A 392 -37.46 -1.47 11.47
C HIS A 392 -38.36 -2.26 10.51
N GLN A 393 -38.92 -1.60 9.49
CA GLN A 393 -39.79 -2.25 8.51
C GLN A 393 -39.02 -3.19 7.56
N ARG A 394 -37.70 -3.02 7.43
CA ARG A 394 -36.84 -3.75 6.49
C ARG A 394 -35.91 -4.75 7.17
N ASP A 395 -36.09 -4.98 8.46
CA ASP A 395 -35.30 -5.95 9.23
C ASP A 395 -35.56 -7.38 8.76
N SER A 396 -34.76 -7.83 7.79
CA SER A 396 -34.85 -9.16 7.19
C SER A 396 -34.51 -10.27 8.20
N LEU A 397 -33.79 -9.95 9.27
CA LEU A 397 -33.41 -10.90 10.30
C LEU A 397 -34.50 -11.12 11.36
N GLN A 398 -35.48 -10.20 11.44
CA GLN A 398 -36.56 -10.15 12.42
C GLN A 398 -36.05 -10.10 13.88
N ILE A 399 -34.96 -9.37 14.11
CA ILE A 399 -34.29 -9.23 15.41
C ILE A 399 -34.76 -7.97 16.15
N GLY A 400 -35.01 -6.88 15.43
CA GLY A 400 -35.28 -5.54 15.94
C GLY A 400 -34.01 -4.75 16.26
N PHE A 401 -34.19 -3.49 16.67
CA PHE A 401 -33.13 -2.50 16.90
C PHE A 401 -33.24 -1.85 18.29
N ASN A 402 -33.42 -2.68 19.33
CA ASN A 402 -33.87 -2.21 20.66
C ASN A 402 -32.73 -2.02 21.69
N SER A 403 -31.50 -2.52 21.47
CA SER A 403 -30.40 -2.54 22.44
C SER A 403 -29.05 -2.10 21.87
N LEU A 404 -28.53 -2.74 20.81
CA LEU A 404 -27.20 -2.45 20.24
C LEU A 404 -27.19 -1.28 19.29
N THR A 405 -28.28 -1.20 18.56
CA THR A 405 -28.58 -0.14 17.62
C THR A 405 -29.05 1.07 18.43
N SER A 406 -28.16 1.52 19.31
CA SER A 406 -28.33 2.72 20.09
C SER A 406 -28.63 3.87 19.14
N GLU A 407 -29.37 4.87 19.60
CA GLU A 407 -29.61 6.09 18.81
C GLU A 407 -28.31 6.68 18.23
N LYS A 408 -27.18 6.42 18.89
CA LYS A 408 -25.83 6.78 18.43
C LYS A 408 -25.38 6.01 17.19
N LEU A 409 -25.67 4.71 17.05
CA LEU A 409 -25.33 3.95 15.84
C LEU A 409 -26.18 4.42 14.66
N LEU A 410 -27.49 4.59 14.88
CA LEU A 410 -28.39 5.11 13.86
C LEU A 410 -27.99 6.52 13.43
N ASN A 411 -27.61 7.38 14.38
CA ASN A 411 -27.10 8.70 14.08
C ASN A 411 -25.80 8.66 13.26
N LEU A 412 -24.88 7.75 13.58
CA LEU A 412 -23.65 7.56 12.81
C LEU A 412 -23.96 7.20 11.35
N ILE A 413 -24.80 6.18 11.14
CA ILE A 413 -25.19 5.72 9.81
C ILE A 413 -25.90 6.83 9.03
N TRP A 414 -26.90 7.46 9.65
CA TRP A 414 -27.65 8.55 9.07
C TRP A 414 -26.75 9.69 8.59
N ARG A 415 -25.75 10.06 9.40
CA ARG A 415 -24.80 11.13 9.04
C ARG A 415 -23.80 10.70 7.95
N LEU A 416 -23.43 9.43 7.87
CA LEU A 416 -22.60 8.87 6.78
C LEU A 416 -23.37 8.76 5.45
N LEU A 417 -24.69 8.61 5.49
CA LEU A 417 -25.56 8.40 4.32
C LEU A 417 -26.36 9.64 3.90
N GLN A 418 -25.92 10.84 4.27
CA GLN A 418 -26.57 12.06 3.76
C GLN A 418 -26.41 12.12 2.23
N TYR A 419 -27.53 12.35 1.53
CA TYR A 419 -27.57 12.46 0.08
C TYR A 419 -26.65 13.58 -0.43
N ASP A 420 -26.74 14.77 0.18
CA ASP A 420 -25.85 15.90 -0.10
C ASP A 420 -24.44 15.64 0.47
N PRO A 421 -23.40 15.53 -0.38
CA PRO A 421 -22.03 15.28 0.05
C PRO A 421 -21.47 16.35 1.01
N GLY A 422 -21.94 17.60 0.88
CA GLY A 422 -21.53 18.70 1.76
C GLY A 422 -22.06 18.55 3.19
N LYS A 423 -23.20 17.88 3.37
CA LYS A 423 -23.79 17.56 4.69
C LYS A 423 -23.33 16.21 5.22
N ARG A 424 -22.79 15.35 4.35
CA ARG A 424 -22.33 14.00 4.69
C ARG A 424 -21.14 14.07 5.64
N MET A 425 -21.17 13.31 6.71
CA MET A 425 -20.07 13.23 7.67
C MET A 425 -18.81 12.67 7.00
N SER A 426 -17.65 13.23 7.34
CA SER A 426 -16.36 12.65 6.96
C SER A 426 -16.00 11.47 7.86
N VAL A 427 -15.21 10.52 7.35
CA VAL A 427 -14.74 9.39 8.16
C VAL A 427 -13.89 9.86 9.36
N GLY A 428 -13.11 10.94 9.22
CA GLY A 428 -12.36 11.52 10.34
C GLY A 428 -13.25 12.01 11.50
N GLU A 429 -14.41 12.59 11.19
CA GLU A 429 -15.43 12.91 12.19
C GLU A 429 -16.08 11.65 12.77
N ALA A 430 -16.32 10.63 11.93
CA ALA A 430 -16.92 9.36 12.32
C ALA A 430 -16.05 8.61 13.35
N VAL A 431 -14.72 8.63 13.24
CA VAL A 431 -13.80 8.04 14.24
C VAL A 431 -14.09 8.58 15.63
N ASN A 432 -14.51 9.84 15.70
CA ASN A 432 -14.76 10.57 16.93
C ASN A 432 -16.22 10.54 17.39
N HIS A 433 -17.08 9.79 16.71
CA HIS A 433 -18.50 9.74 17.00
C HIS A 433 -18.79 9.19 18.41
N PRO A 434 -19.79 9.74 19.15
CA PRO A 434 -20.16 9.27 20.49
C PRO A 434 -20.52 7.78 20.60
N TYR A 435 -20.88 7.14 19.49
CA TYR A 435 -21.08 5.69 19.43
C TYR A 435 -19.84 4.93 19.92
N PHE A 436 -18.64 5.39 19.59
CA PHE A 436 -17.37 4.76 19.96
C PHE A 436 -16.82 5.17 21.34
N GLY A 437 -17.55 5.99 22.12
CA GLY A 437 -17.03 6.65 23.32
C GLY A 437 -16.45 5.74 24.42
N GLU A 438 -16.97 4.52 24.59
CA GLU A 438 -16.50 3.58 25.64
C GLU A 438 -15.08 3.03 25.36
N PHE A 439 -14.71 2.83 24.09
CA PHE A 439 -13.37 2.36 23.71
C PHE A 439 -12.29 3.43 23.92
N ARG A 440 -12.67 4.72 23.98
CA ARG A 440 -11.72 5.78 24.30
C ARG A 440 -11.21 5.69 25.74
N GLU A 441 -12.03 5.22 26.67
CA GLU A 441 -11.62 5.09 28.07
C GLU A 441 -10.76 3.84 28.28
N GLU A 442 -11.05 2.73 27.59
CA GLU A 442 -10.17 1.55 27.58
C GLU A 442 -8.82 1.82 26.87
N GLU A 443 -8.82 2.55 25.76
CA GLU A 443 -7.58 3.00 25.10
C GLU A 443 -6.83 4.02 25.97
N LYS A 444 -7.50 4.99 26.59
CA LYS A 444 -6.86 5.91 27.55
C LYS A 444 -6.35 5.19 28.78
N GLU A 445 -7.02 4.16 29.29
CA GLU A 445 -6.57 3.39 30.44
C GLU A 445 -5.44 2.43 30.04
N ALA A 446 -5.46 1.86 28.84
CA ALA A 446 -4.36 1.07 28.28
C ALA A 446 -3.14 1.95 27.96
N ILE A 447 -3.35 3.16 27.43
CA ILE A 447 -2.33 4.19 27.20
C ILE A 447 -1.83 4.71 28.55
N SER A 448 -2.68 4.97 29.53
CA SER A 448 -2.31 5.38 30.90
C SER A 448 -1.53 4.28 31.62
N LYS A 449 -1.93 3.01 31.48
CA LYS A 449 -1.17 1.85 31.99
C LYS A 449 0.15 1.69 31.24
N ALA A 450 0.18 1.89 29.92
CA ALA A 450 1.41 1.88 29.13
C ALA A 450 2.34 3.07 29.45
N LEU A 451 1.78 4.23 29.83
CA LEU A 451 2.48 5.44 30.25
C LEU A 451 2.96 5.35 31.71
N GLU A 452 2.20 4.74 32.62
CA GLU A 452 2.61 4.42 34.00
C GLU A 452 3.72 3.36 34.02
N VAL A 453 3.64 2.37 33.12
CA VAL A 453 4.72 1.40 32.89
C VAL A 453 5.98 2.08 32.32
N ARG A 454 5.81 3.14 31.50
CA ARG A 454 6.91 3.98 31.00
C ARG A 454 7.52 4.88 32.08
N SER A 455 6.72 5.38 33.02
CA SER A 455 7.16 6.27 34.11
C SER A 455 7.98 5.53 35.19
N LYS A 456 7.73 4.23 35.41
CA LYS A 456 8.45 3.43 36.41
C LYS A 456 9.68 2.67 35.89
N LYS A 457 10.01 2.76 34.59
CA LYS A 457 11.26 2.21 34.02
C LYS A 457 12.22 3.34 33.64
N HIS A 458 12.72 4.05 34.65
CA HIS A 458 13.99 4.78 34.57
C HIS A 458 15.03 4.09 35.44
N THR A 459 15.20 2.78 35.22
CA THR A 459 16.39 2.02 35.58
C THR A 459 16.35 0.71 34.80
N ILE A 460 17.44 0.41 34.09
CA ILE A 460 17.72 -0.81 33.30
C ILE A 460 17.14 -0.79 31.86
N THR A 461 18.05 -0.53 30.92
CA THR A 461 17.95 -0.75 29.48
C THR A 461 17.71 -2.23 29.16
N GLU A 462 16.51 -2.59 28.69
CA GLU A 462 16.29 -3.86 27.98
C GLU A 462 16.49 -3.64 26.48
N GLU A 463 17.55 -4.22 25.93
CA GLU A 463 17.87 -4.19 24.50
C GLU A 463 16.79 -4.94 23.69
N LYS A 464 15.98 -4.20 22.93
CA LYS A 464 14.81 -4.70 22.17
C LYS A 464 15.15 -5.56 20.92
N GLY A 465 16.29 -6.24 20.86
CA GLY A 465 16.69 -6.99 19.66
C GLY A 465 17.50 -8.26 19.92
N PRO A 466 17.86 -9.00 18.86
CA PRO A 466 18.59 -10.26 18.98
C PRO A 466 19.98 -10.05 19.58
N GLN A 467 20.35 -10.92 20.52
CA GLN A 467 21.60 -10.82 21.26
C GLN A 467 22.60 -11.87 20.80
N VAL A 468 23.85 -11.46 20.61
CA VAL A 468 24.95 -12.38 20.29
C VAL A 468 25.40 -13.06 21.58
N LYS A 469 25.22 -14.38 21.66
CA LYS A 469 25.71 -15.20 22.78
C LYS A 469 27.21 -15.43 22.73
N ARG A 470 27.77 -15.55 21.52
CA ARG A 470 29.16 -15.95 21.32
C ARG A 470 29.67 -15.49 19.96
N PHE A 471 30.94 -15.09 19.95
CA PHE A 471 31.67 -14.69 18.76
C PHE A 471 32.65 -15.80 18.39
N LYS A 472 32.65 -16.26 17.14
CA LYS A 472 33.52 -17.35 16.66
C LYS A 472 34.47 -16.85 15.58
N CYS A 473 35.72 -17.28 15.68
CA CYS A 473 36.72 -17.04 14.64
C CYS A 473 36.47 -18.00 13.45
N PRO A 474 36.26 -17.51 12.22
CA PRO A 474 35.98 -18.36 11.07
C PRO A 474 37.13 -19.30 10.68
N GLY A 475 38.38 -18.95 10.95
CA GLY A 475 39.54 -19.75 10.53
C GLY A 475 39.97 -20.85 11.52
N CYS A 476 39.59 -20.77 12.80
CA CYS A 476 40.02 -21.74 13.81
C CYS A 476 38.94 -22.14 14.83
N ASP A 477 37.71 -21.65 14.63
CA ASP A 477 36.51 -21.91 15.46
C ASP A 477 36.65 -21.55 16.95
N LYS A 478 37.70 -20.79 17.32
CA LYS A 478 37.87 -20.28 18.67
C LYS A 478 36.72 -19.32 19.02
N SER A 479 36.15 -19.51 20.21
CA SER A 479 35.03 -18.74 20.72
C SER A 479 35.47 -17.63 21.68
N PHE A 480 34.75 -16.50 21.64
CA PHE A 480 34.99 -15.29 22.44
C PHE A 480 33.67 -14.78 23.05
N GLY A 481 33.77 -14.12 24.20
CA GLY A 481 32.63 -13.52 24.89
C GLY A 481 32.25 -12.12 24.40
N ASP A 482 33.16 -11.44 23.71
CA ASP A 482 32.96 -10.09 23.18
C ASP A 482 33.50 -9.94 21.75
N TRP A 483 32.93 -8.99 21.02
CA TRP A 483 33.26 -8.74 19.62
C TRP A 483 34.74 -8.32 19.45
N ASN A 484 35.24 -7.43 20.31
CA ASN A 484 36.57 -6.85 20.17
C ASN A 484 37.68 -7.90 20.29
N SER A 485 37.57 -8.80 21.27
CA SER A 485 38.50 -9.93 21.44
C SER A 485 38.52 -10.85 20.22
N CYS A 486 37.34 -11.15 19.65
CA CYS A 486 37.26 -11.92 18.42
C CYS A 486 37.88 -11.17 17.24
N HIS A 487 37.53 -9.89 17.07
CA HIS A 487 38.00 -9.05 15.97
C HIS A 487 39.53 -8.92 15.97
N VAL A 488 40.14 -8.63 17.12
CA VAL A 488 41.61 -8.58 17.28
C VAL A 488 42.25 -9.93 16.93
N HIS A 489 41.63 -11.04 17.34
CA HIS A 489 42.13 -12.38 16.99
C HIS A 489 42.05 -12.65 15.48
N VAL A 490 40.89 -12.42 14.87
CA VAL A 490 40.64 -12.63 13.44
C VAL A 490 41.62 -11.83 12.60
N ASN A 491 41.82 -10.55 12.93
CA ASN A 491 42.75 -9.67 12.22
C ASN A 491 44.22 -10.04 12.43
N SER A 492 44.67 -10.29 13.66
CA SER A 492 46.06 -10.64 13.94
C SER A 492 46.50 -11.96 13.32
N ARG A 493 45.57 -12.92 13.21
CA ARG A 493 45.82 -14.24 12.62
C ARG A 493 45.49 -14.33 11.13
N LYS A 494 44.89 -13.27 10.55
CA LYS A 494 44.36 -13.27 9.17
C LYS A 494 43.39 -14.42 8.93
N HIS A 495 42.55 -14.73 9.92
CA HIS A 495 41.64 -15.88 9.88
C HIS A 495 40.29 -15.59 9.20
N GLY A 496 40.07 -14.36 8.70
CA GLY A 496 38.84 -13.95 8.01
C GLY A 496 38.70 -12.43 7.95
N SER A 497 37.59 -11.94 7.39
CA SER A 497 37.24 -10.50 7.33
C SER A 497 36.34 -10.05 8.50
N ARG A 498 35.64 -10.97 9.17
CA ARG A 498 34.78 -10.71 10.33
C ARG A 498 34.64 -11.93 11.23
N CYS A 499 33.99 -11.74 12.36
CA CYS A 499 33.60 -12.83 13.26
C CYS A 499 32.28 -13.49 12.80
N ILE A 500 32.07 -14.75 13.19
CA ILE A 500 30.79 -15.46 13.05
C ILE A 500 30.01 -15.27 14.35
N TYR A 501 28.71 -15.01 14.25
CA TYR A 501 27.85 -14.69 15.39
C TYR A 501 26.90 -15.85 15.70
N GLU A 502 26.87 -16.26 16.96
CA GLU A 502 25.88 -17.21 17.47
C GLU A 502 24.86 -16.44 18.31
N TYR A 503 23.64 -16.30 17.79
CA TYR A 503 22.57 -15.55 18.44
C TYR A 503 21.82 -16.38 19.49
N ASP A 504 21.05 -15.70 20.34
CA ASP A 504 20.33 -16.29 21.45
C ASP A 504 19.17 -17.24 21.12
N GLY A 505 18.85 -17.40 19.83
CA GLY A 505 17.73 -18.22 19.32
C GLY A 505 16.67 -17.40 18.59
N ARG A 506 16.74 -16.07 18.63
CA ARG A 506 15.84 -15.15 17.90
C ARG A 506 16.22 -14.91 16.44
N GLY A 507 17.32 -15.52 15.97
CA GLY A 507 17.93 -15.24 14.66
C GLY A 507 18.73 -13.94 14.67
N GLY A 508 19.56 -13.71 13.65
CA GLY A 508 20.26 -12.43 13.46
C GLY A 508 19.30 -11.29 13.10
N VAL A 509 19.84 -10.08 13.02
CA VAL A 509 19.06 -8.92 12.52
C VAL A 509 18.68 -9.17 11.07
N LYS A 510 17.44 -8.84 10.69
CA LYS A 510 16.93 -8.99 9.33
C LYS A 510 16.63 -7.62 8.76
N CYS A 511 16.89 -7.46 7.46
CA CYS A 511 16.46 -6.26 6.74
C CYS A 511 14.95 -6.09 6.86
N LEU A 512 14.51 -4.85 6.91
CA LEU A 512 13.10 -4.52 6.86
C LEU A 512 12.59 -4.81 5.45
N SER A 513 11.69 -5.79 5.32
CA SER A 513 11.10 -6.17 4.03
C SER A 513 10.12 -5.12 3.46
N ALA A 514 10.09 -3.90 4.00
CA ALA A 514 9.09 -2.88 3.66
C ALA A 514 9.40 -2.10 2.36
N HIS A 515 10.57 -2.33 1.76
CA HIS A 515 11.03 -1.56 0.60
C HIS A 515 11.60 -2.44 -0.52
N VAL A 516 11.13 -3.69 -0.64
CA VAL A 516 11.46 -4.55 -1.78
C VAL A 516 10.64 -4.09 -2.99
N PHE A 517 11.02 -2.93 -3.54
CA PHE A 517 10.53 -2.41 -4.83
C PHE A 517 11.52 -2.67 -5.97
N LEU A 518 12.53 -3.50 -5.73
CA LEU A 518 13.59 -3.75 -6.69
C LEU A 518 13.33 -5.02 -7.50
N PRO A 519 13.57 -5.01 -8.82
CA PRO A 519 14.04 -6.21 -9.48
C PRO A 519 15.24 -6.72 -8.67
N VAL A 520 15.24 -8.01 -8.29
CA VAL A 520 16.45 -8.62 -7.71
C VAL A 520 17.51 -8.61 -8.82
N GLU A 521 18.35 -7.58 -8.82
CA GLU A 521 19.48 -7.50 -9.73
C GLU A 521 20.70 -8.15 -9.08
N SER A 522 21.46 -8.90 -9.87
CA SER A 522 22.71 -9.46 -9.37
C SER A 522 23.70 -8.35 -9.02
N GLU A 523 23.58 -7.15 -9.58
CA GLU A 523 24.56 -6.05 -9.53
C GLU A 523 24.48 -5.18 -8.28
N SER A 524 23.31 -5.05 -7.65
CA SER A 524 23.14 -4.20 -6.46
C SER A 524 22.38 -4.91 -5.34
N GLY A 525 22.62 -4.50 -4.10
CA GLY A 525 21.98 -5.06 -2.91
C GLY A 525 21.68 -3.98 -1.90
N PHE A 526 20.57 -4.13 -1.18
CA PHE A 526 20.11 -3.13 -0.21
C PHE A 526 19.61 -3.79 1.08
N CYS A 527 19.93 -3.20 2.22
CA CYS A 527 19.38 -3.59 3.50
C CYS A 527 19.24 -2.40 4.44
N ASP A 528 18.07 -2.25 5.05
CA ASP A 528 17.79 -1.29 6.12
C ASP A 528 17.29 -2.01 7.39
N ILE A 529 17.63 -1.45 8.55
CA ILE A 529 17.21 -1.95 9.85
C ILE A 529 16.79 -0.79 10.76
N GLN A 530 15.76 -1.01 11.59
CA GLN A 530 15.37 -0.04 12.61
C GLN A 530 16.44 0.13 13.70
N GLY A 531 17.28 -0.89 13.88
CA GLY A 531 18.28 -0.89 14.94
C GLY A 531 17.65 -0.68 16.31
N ARG A 532 18.27 0.18 17.13
CA ARG A 532 17.87 0.40 18.53
C ARG A 532 16.94 1.60 18.72
N ARG A 533 16.58 2.31 17.64
CA ARG A 533 15.63 3.42 17.66
C ARG A 533 14.18 2.92 17.84
N ASN A 534 13.30 3.81 18.29
CA ASN A 534 11.88 3.51 18.45
C ASN A 534 11.06 3.68 17.16
N VAL A 535 11.61 4.37 16.17
CA VAL A 535 10.97 4.74 14.90
C VAL A 535 11.94 4.49 13.75
N ILE A 536 11.40 4.31 12.54
CA ILE A 536 12.15 4.34 11.29
C ILE A 536 12.08 5.75 10.71
N GLU A 537 13.25 6.32 10.47
CA GLU A 537 13.44 7.63 9.85
C GLU A 537 14.31 7.52 8.60
N ASP A 538 15.08 6.43 8.44
CA ASP A 538 15.77 6.05 7.20
C ASP A 538 14.80 5.57 6.11
N PHE A 539 14.96 6.10 4.89
CA PHE A 539 14.28 5.66 3.68
C PHE A 539 15.25 5.59 2.50
N HIS A 540 14.87 4.86 1.46
CA HIS A 540 15.62 4.82 0.20
C HIS A 540 14.68 4.77 -1.00
N SER A 541 15.28 4.96 -2.17
CA SER A 541 14.57 4.94 -3.44
C SER A 541 15.48 4.44 -4.54
N THR A 542 14.97 3.61 -5.43
CA THR A 542 15.74 3.00 -6.51
C THR A 542 14.93 2.94 -7.79
N GLN A 543 15.48 3.42 -8.90
CA GLN A 543 14.74 3.58 -10.15
C GLN A 543 15.62 3.27 -11.37
N PHE A 544 15.00 2.77 -12.44
CA PHE A 544 15.68 2.38 -13.69
C PHE A 544 15.06 3.13 -14.86
N HIS A 545 15.88 3.98 -15.50
CA HIS A 545 15.43 4.77 -16.65
C HIS A 545 15.77 4.09 -17.98
N VAL A 546 14.91 4.27 -18.99
CA VAL A 546 15.01 3.64 -20.32
C VAL A 546 16.31 4.01 -21.06
N SER A 547 16.94 5.14 -20.70
CA SER A 547 18.24 5.55 -21.25
C SER A 547 19.45 4.82 -20.63
N GLY A 548 19.23 3.81 -19.78
CA GLY A 548 20.31 3.08 -19.12
C GLY A 548 20.93 3.82 -17.93
N VAL A 549 20.15 4.67 -17.25
CA VAL A 549 20.52 5.27 -15.97
C VAL A 549 19.87 4.49 -14.83
N LYS A 550 20.66 4.05 -13.84
CA LYS A 550 20.15 3.52 -12.57
C LYS A 550 20.30 4.59 -11.49
N TYR A 551 19.23 4.83 -10.76
CA TYR A 551 19.20 5.76 -9.63
C TYR A 551 19.11 4.98 -8.32
N TYR A 552 19.93 5.37 -7.36
CA TYR A 552 19.83 4.93 -5.97
C TYR A 552 19.88 6.15 -5.08
N GLY A 553 18.91 6.30 -4.18
CA GLY A 553 18.83 7.37 -3.20
C GLY A 553 18.72 6.82 -1.79
N LEU A 554 19.51 7.37 -0.88
CA LEU A 554 19.52 7.03 0.54
C LEU A 554 19.24 8.29 1.37
N PHE A 555 18.30 8.20 2.31
CA PHE A 555 17.74 9.34 3.03
C PHE A 555 17.66 9.02 4.52
N ASP A 556 18.61 9.54 5.29
CA ASP A 556 18.62 9.45 6.76
C ASP A 556 17.79 10.59 7.35
N GLY A 557 16.66 10.27 7.97
CA GLY A 557 15.72 11.25 8.50
C GLY A 557 15.97 11.57 9.97
N HIS A 558 15.69 12.81 10.36
CA HIS A 558 15.77 13.24 11.76
C HIS A 558 14.63 14.16 12.17
N ASN A 559 14.29 14.14 13.47
CA ASN A 559 13.17 14.89 14.05
C ASN A 559 11.81 14.58 13.39
N GLY A 560 11.60 13.33 12.98
CA GLY A 560 10.48 12.90 12.16
C GLY A 560 10.96 12.30 10.84
N ASN A 561 10.05 11.66 10.12
CA ASN A 561 10.34 10.96 8.87
C ASN A 561 9.69 11.57 7.63
N LEU A 562 9.09 12.77 7.75
CA LEU A 562 8.41 13.40 6.63
C LEU A 562 9.41 13.80 5.55
N ALA A 563 10.51 14.46 5.90
CA ALA A 563 11.54 14.89 4.95
C ALA A 563 12.15 13.70 4.20
N SER A 564 12.61 12.66 4.89
CA SER A 564 13.23 11.49 4.27
C SER A 564 12.25 10.70 3.40
N LYS A 565 11.01 10.52 3.86
CA LYS A 565 9.94 9.87 3.08
C LYS A 565 9.54 10.70 1.85
N PHE A 566 9.48 12.02 1.96
CA PHE A 566 9.19 12.92 0.85
C PHE A 566 10.32 12.87 -0.19
N SER A 567 11.58 12.88 0.24
CA SER A 567 12.73 12.82 -0.65
C SER A 567 12.85 11.48 -1.36
N ALA A 568 12.64 10.37 -0.66
CA ALA A 568 12.58 9.03 -1.26
C ALA A 568 11.53 8.92 -2.38
N ARG A 569 10.39 9.61 -2.21
CA ARG A 569 9.29 9.57 -3.17
C ARG A 569 9.49 10.47 -4.39
N ASN A 570 9.95 11.70 -4.20
CA ASN A 570 9.81 12.75 -5.22
C ASN A 570 11.13 13.14 -5.91
N LEU A 571 12.29 12.95 -5.26
CA LEU A 571 13.55 13.50 -5.77
C LEU A 571 13.97 12.87 -7.10
N TYR A 572 13.66 11.59 -7.33
CA TYR A 572 13.94 10.94 -8.60
C TYR A 572 13.20 11.61 -9.77
N GLU A 573 11.88 11.82 -9.64
CA GLU A 573 11.06 12.41 -10.71
C GLU A 573 11.55 13.83 -11.06
N GLU A 574 12.03 14.58 -10.07
CA GLU A 574 12.58 15.92 -10.28
C GLU A 574 13.92 15.87 -11.04
N ILE A 575 14.80 14.93 -10.68
CA ILE A 575 16.05 14.69 -11.41
C ILE A 575 15.77 14.16 -12.83
N GLU A 576 14.76 13.30 -13.00
CA GLU A 576 14.34 12.72 -14.28
C GLU A 576 13.72 13.78 -15.20
N SER A 577 12.88 14.68 -14.66
CA SER A 577 12.23 15.73 -15.44
C SER A 577 13.22 16.72 -16.08
N GLU A 578 14.41 16.87 -15.49
CA GLU A 578 15.50 17.70 -16.02
C GLU A 578 16.47 16.91 -16.92
N PHE A 579 16.22 15.61 -17.15
CA PHE A 579 17.00 14.74 -18.02
C PHE A 579 16.66 14.97 -19.52
N ASP A 580 16.93 16.17 -20.04
CA ASP A 580 16.78 16.46 -21.47
C ASP A 580 18.08 16.17 -22.25
N GLY A 581 18.05 15.23 -23.19
CA GLY A 581 19.16 14.97 -24.11
C GLY A 581 20.30 14.07 -23.61
N GLY A 582 20.12 13.33 -22.51
CA GLY A 582 20.98 12.20 -22.15
C GLY A 582 22.28 12.52 -21.40
N ARG A 583 22.39 13.69 -20.73
CA ARG A 583 23.53 14.00 -19.83
C ARG A 583 23.08 14.63 -18.51
N LEU A 584 23.28 13.90 -17.42
CA LEU A 584 23.26 14.46 -16.07
C LEU A 584 24.51 15.33 -15.88
N THR A 585 24.34 16.61 -15.54
CA THR A 585 25.43 17.51 -15.17
C THR A 585 25.39 17.77 -13.68
N GLU A 586 26.52 18.18 -13.10
CA GLU A 586 26.57 18.51 -11.68
C GLU A 586 25.64 19.69 -11.33
N ASP A 587 25.53 20.67 -12.24
CA ASP A 587 24.66 21.84 -12.06
C ASP A 587 23.18 21.46 -12.04
N PHE A 588 22.76 20.47 -12.85
CA PHE A 588 21.38 19.98 -12.82
C PHE A 588 21.05 19.32 -11.49
N VAL A 589 21.96 18.49 -10.96
CA VAL A 589 21.71 17.85 -9.66
C VAL A 589 21.65 18.88 -8.54
N ARG A 590 22.49 19.94 -8.59
CA ARG A 590 22.40 21.06 -7.65
C ARG A 590 21.07 21.82 -7.77
N SER A 591 20.59 22.05 -9.00
CA SER A 591 19.30 22.68 -9.28
C SER A 591 18.15 21.84 -8.73
N ALA A 592 18.15 20.53 -9.01
CA ALA A 592 17.15 19.58 -8.53
C ALA A 592 17.09 19.57 -7.00
N PHE A 593 18.23 19.48 -6.30
CA PHE A 593 18.28 19.52 -4.83
C PHE A 593 17.68 20.82 -4.27
N LYS A 594 17.99 21.96 -4.91
CA LYS A 594 17.44 23.26 -4.51
C LYS A 594 15.93 23.35 -4.72
N THR A 595 15.45 22.92 -5.88
CA THR A 595 14.03 22.88 -6.22
C THR A 595 13.28 21.94 -5.29
N HIS A 596 13.85 20.76 -5.03
CA HIS A 596 13.33 19.76 -4.12
C HIS A 596 13.16 20.30 -2.71
N ASN A 597 14.22 20.88 -2.14
CA ASN A 597 14.17 21.44 -0.79
C ASN A 597 13.15 22.58 -0.71
N LYS A 598 13.11 23.47 -1.71
CA LYS A 598 12.12 24.55 -1.77
C LYS A 598 10.70 23.99 -1.78
N LYS A 599 10.42 22.94 -2.56
CA LYS A 599 9.12 22.28 -2.64
C LYS A 599 8.74 21.64 -1.32
N LEU A 600 9.65 20.89 -0.68
CA LEU A 600 9.48 20.31 0.65
C LEU A 600 9.08 21.40 1.68
N LYS A 601 9.86 22.48 1.77
CA LYS A 601 9.59 23.59 2.71
C LYS A 601 8.30 24.35 2.41
N THR A 602 7.91 24.43 1.13
CA THR A 602 6.67 25.13 0.72
C THR A 602 5.42 24.31 1.03
N LEU A 603 5.47 23.00 0.79
CA LEU A 603 4.35 22.09 1.05
C LEU A 603 4.20 21.78 2.55
N HIS A 604 5.30 21.80 3.29
CA HIS A 604 5.34 21.44 4.71
C HIS A 604 6.03 22.52 5.56
N PRO A 605 5.50 23.75 5.60
CA PRO A 605 6.17 24.91 6.23
C PRO A 605 6.25 24.84 7.77
N HIS A 606 5.52 23.92 8.39
CA HIS A 606 5.49 23.72 9.84
C HIS A 606 6.17 22.43 10.30
N ASP A 607 6.65 21.63 9.36
CA ASP A 607 7.35 20.38 9.67
C ASP A 607 8.83 20.66 9.91
N THR A 608 9.33 20.26 11.07
CA THR A 608 10.72 20.48 11.50
C THR A 608 11.59 19.23 11.27
N SER A 609 11.10 18.22 10.55
CA SER A 609 11.94 17.10 10.18
C SER A 609 12.93 17.51 9.10
N GLY A 610 14.08 16.85 9.10
CA GLY A 610 15.07 16.98 8.05
C GLY A 610 15.53 15.63 7.57
N SER A 611 16.29 15.64 6.48
CA SER A 611 16.86 14.43 5.91
C SER A 611 18.20 14.71 5.27
N THR A 612 19.16 13.82 5.50
CA THR A 612 20.30 13.68 4.59
C THR A 612 19.80 13.17 3.23
N ALA A 613 20.63 13.30 2.19
CA ALA A 613 20.35 12.66 0.92
C ALA A 613 21.66 12.32 0.20
N THR A 614 21.89 11.04 -0.01
CA THR A 614 22.97 10.54 -0.87
C THR A 614 22.37 9.88 -2.10
N ILE A 615 22.59 10.48 -3.26
CA ILE A 615 22.16 9.95 -4.56
C ILE A 615 23.36 9.37 -5.29
N PHE A 616 23.21 8.14 -5.78
CA PHE A 616 24.18 7.40 -6.58
C PHE A 616 23.53 7.05 -7.92
N LEU A 617 24.05 7.60 -9.01
CA LEU A 617 23.57 7.38 -10.36
C LEU A 617 24.62 6.61 -11.15
N THR A 618 24.22 5.51 -11.78
CA THR A 618 25.06 4.82 -12.77
C THR A 618 24.47 5.05 -14.15
N HIS A 619 25.32 5.33 -15.14
CA HIS A 619 24.94 5.40 -16.53
C HIS A 619 25.71 4.33 -17.29
N LEU A 620 25.01 3.51 -18.09
CA LEU A 620 25.65 2.39 -18.77
C LEU A 620 26.50 2.82 -19.97
N LYS A 621 26.20 3.96 -20.63
CA LYS A 621 26.87 4.39 -21.87
C LYS A 621 26.96 5.91 -22.02
N PRO A 622 28.09 6.56 -21.65
CA PRO A 622 29.33 5.96 -21.12
C PRO A 622 29.15 5.44 -19.69
N ASN A 623 29.99 4.47 -19.29
CA ASN A 623 30.01 3.84 -17.96
C ASN A 623 30.45 4.84 -16.88
N ARG A 624 29.50 5.64 -16.42
CA ARG A 624 29.78 6.81 -15.59
C ARG A 624 28.98 6.74 -14.30
N VAL A 625 29.62 7.12 -13.20
CA VAL A 625 28.94 7.32 -11.93
C VAL A 625 28.83 8.82 -11.65
N LEU A 626 27.65 9.25 -11.22
CA LEU A 626 27.45 10.54 -10.57
C LEU A 626 26.96 10.30 -9.16
N ILE A 627 27.60 10.96 -8.20
CA ILE A 627 27.17 10.93 -6.81
C ILE A 627 26.91 12.35 -6.31
N ALA A 628 25.84 12.52 -5.53
CA ALA A 628 25.51 13.76 -4.85
C ALA A 628 25.17 13.51 -3.39
N ASN A 629 25.67 14.33 -2.47
CA ASN A 629 25.49 14.14 -1.03
C ASN A 629 25.16 15.46 -0.31
N VAL A 630 24.14 15.45 0.53
CA VAL A 630 23.95 16.39 1.65
C VAL A 630 23.80 15.60 2.94
N GLY A 631 24.42 16.06 4.02
CA GLY A 631 24.47 15.34 5.30
C GLY A 631 25.72 14.46 5.44
N ASP A 632 25.67 13.53 6.38
CA ASP A 632 26.76 12.67 6.84
C ASP A 632 26.61 11.19 6.47
N SER A 633 25.58 10.84 5.70
CA SER A 633 25.59 9.62 4.90
C SER A 633 26.81 9.61 3.97
N ARG A 634 27.42 8.42 3.80
CA ARG A 634 28.72 8.28 3.14
C ARG A 634 28.70 7.19 2.08
N ALA A 635 29.44 7.43 0.99
CA ALA A 635 29.77 6.42 -0.01
C ALA A 635 31.28 6.23 -0.19
N ILE A 636 31.68 4.98 -0.38
CA ILE A 636 33.06 4.59 -0.69
C ILE A 636 33.11 3.67 -1.92
N LEU A 637 34.21 3.74 -2.65
CA LEU A 637 34.55 2.88 -3.78
C LEU A 637 35.65 1.91 -3.35
N CYS A 638 35.47 0.64 -3.66
CA CYS A 638 36.36 -0.45 -3.25
C CYS A 638 36.72 -1.36 -4.43
N ASP A 639 37.90 -1.97 -4.35
CA ASP A 639 38.26 -3.09 -5.23
C ASP A 639 37.68 -4.41 -4.69
N PHE A 640 37.65 -5.47 -5.52
CA PHE A 640 37.20 -6.80 -5.08
C PHE A 640 38.17 -7.50 -4.11
N ASN A 641 39.27 -6.87 -3.71
CA ASN A 641 40.12 -7.34 -2.60
C ASN A 641 39.74 -6.70 -1.26
N GLY A 642 38.78 -5.76 -1.27
CA GLY A 642 38.30 -5.03 -0.11
C GLY A 642 39.17 -3.84 0.28
N ASN A 643 40.07 -3.40 -0.60
CA ASN A 643 40.80 -2.16 -0.43
C ASN A 643 39.90 -0.99 -0.85
N VAL A 644 39.84 0.05 0.00
CA VAL A 644 39.16 1.29 -0.34
C VAL A 644 40.00 2.03 -1.37
N ILE A 645 39.43 2.22 -2.56
CA ILE A 645 40.01 3.03 -3.63
C ILE A 645 39.83 4.50 -3.27
N LYS A 646 38.61 4.90 -2.89
CA LYS A 646 38.27 6.31 -2.64
C LYS A 646 37.01 6.46 -1.80
N GLN A 647 36.94 7.52 -0.99
CA GLN A 647 35.66 8.03 -0.48
C GLN A 647 35.02 8.93 -1.54
N LEU A 648 33.79 8.61 -1.92
CA LEU A 648 33.07 9.25 -3.01
C LEU A 648 32.29 10.49 -2.55
N THR A 649 31.90 10.56 -1.27
CA THR A 649 31.21 11.70 -0.65
C THR A 649 32.12 12.49 0.29
N VAL A 650 31.67 13.69 0.65
CA VAL A 650 32.16 14.43 1.82
C VAL A 650 31.01 14.50 2.82
N ASP A 651 31.26 14.06 4.05
CA ASP A 651 30.28 14.08 5.13
C ASP A 651 30.16 15.53 5.63
N HIS A 652 28.96 16.08 5.64
CA HIS A 652 28.72 17.49 5.97
C HIS A 652 28.35 17.63 7.44
N THR A 653 29.36 17.78 8.29
CA THR A 653 29.20 17.99 9.73
C THR A 653 29.66 19.39 10.14
N PRO A 654 29.14 19.95 11.25
CA PRO A 654 29.60 21.22 11.80
C PRO A 654 31.07 21.20 12.27
N SER A 655 31.65 20.01 12.44
CA SER A 655 33.08 19.85 12.78
C SER A 655 34.03 20.07 11.62
N ASN A 656 33.53 20.09 10.38
CA ASN A 656 34.34 20.49 9.23
C ASN A 656 34.57 22.00 9.26
N PRO A 657 35.83 22.48 9.24
CA PRO A 657 36.12 23.91 9.35
C PRO A 657 35.40 24.78 8.31
N SER A 658 35.30 24.31 7.06
CA SER A 658 34.60 25.02 5.99
C SER A 658 33.09 25.08 6.19
N GLU A 659 32.48 24.01 6.70
CA GLU A 659 31.05 23.98 6.99
C GLU A 659 30.73 24.86 8.19
N ARG A 660 31.57 24.82 9.22
CA ARG A 660 31.47 25.67 10.40
C ARG A 660 31.50 27.15 10.03
N GLU A 661 32.47 27.54 9.21
CA GLU A 661 32.59 28.92 8.71
C GLU A 661 31.37 29.32 7.87
N ARG A 662 30.91 28.44 6.98
CA ARG A 662 29.71 28.65 6.16
C ARG A 662 28.48 28.90 7.04
N VAL A 663 28.17 27.98 7.96
CA VAL A 663 27.02 28.08 8.88
C VAL A 663 27.04 29.41 9.63
N ILE A 664 28.19 29.81 10.18
CA ILE A 664 28.35 31.08 10.92
C ILE A 664 28.16 32.29 9.99
N SER A 665 28.74 32.26 8.78
CA SER A 665 28.63 33.35 7.81
C SER A 665 27.19 33.57 7.30
N GLU A 666 26.38 32.52 7.27
CA GLU A 666 24.95 32.55 6.93
C GLU A 666 24.04 32.91 8.12
N GLY A 667 24.63 33.22 9.29
CA GLY A 667 23.91 33.62 10.50
C GLY A 667 23.45 32.47 11.40
N GLY A 668 23.86 31.23 11.10
CA GLY A 668 23.66 30.07 11.97
C GLY A 668 24.64 30.04 13.14
N LEU A 669 24.32 29.22 14.15
CA LEU A 669 25.15 29.00 15.34
C LEU A 669 25.72 27.59 15.33
N VAL A 670 26.95 27.41 15.81
CA VAL A 670 27.55 26.09 16.07
C VAL A 670 27.94 26.00 17.53
N GLU A 671 27.34 25.05 18.24
CA GLU A 671 27.55 24.83 19.67
C GLU A 671 28.09 23.43 19.93
N ASN A 672 28.95 23.27 20.94
CA ASN A 672 29.40 21.96 21.37
C ASN A 672 28.46 21.43 22.47
N VAL A 673 27.73 20.36 22.17
CA VAL A 673 26.80 19.71 23.09
C VAL A 673 27.28 18.28 23.33
N GLY A 674 27.76 18.01 24.54
CA GLY A 674 28.24 16.68 24.93
C GLY A 674 29.48 16.21 24.15
N GLY A 675 30.33 17.14 23.70
CA GLY A 675 31.54 16.84 22.92
C GLY A 675 31.32 16.82 21.41
N ILE A 676 30.08 16.94 20.92
CA ILE A 676 29.72 16.94 19.51
C ILE A 676 29.33 18.35 19.09
N GLU A 677 29.92 18.87 18.01
CA GLU A 677 29.50 20.15 17.44
C GLU A 677 28.17 20.00 16.70
N ARG A 678 27.23 20.88 17.02
CA ARG A 678 25.86 20.87 16.49
C ARG A 678 25.45 22.25 15.98
N VAL A 679 24.74 22.30 14.84
CA VAL A 679 24.08 23.53 14.37
C VAL A 679 22.90 23.83 15.29
N ASP A 680 22.83 25.07 15.77
CA ASP A 680 21.80 25.57 16.70
C ASP A 680 21.67 24.69 17.97
N GLY A 681 22.77 24.06 18.38
CA GLY A 681 22.80 23.10 19.51
C GLY A 681 22.03 21.80 19.28
N ARG A 682 21.44 21.61 18.09
CA ARG A 682 20.48 20.53 17.78
C ARG A 682 21.00 19.52 16.76
N LEU A 683 21.44 19.97 15.58
CA LEU A 683 21.76 19.07 14.45
C LEU A 683 23.24 18.71 14.39
N ALA A 684 23.55 17.41 14.23
CA ALA A 684 24.93 16.93 14.01
C ALA A 684 25.39 17.06 12.54
N VAL A 685 24.50 17.47 11.64
CA VAL A 685 24.77 17.74 10.22
C VAL A 685 24.72 19.23 9.92
N SER A 686 25.52 19.68 8.94
CA SER A 686 25.51 21.06 8.44
C SER A 686 24.70 21.24 7.16
N ARG A 687 24.32 20.15 6.48
CA ARG A 687 23.56 20.15 5.23
C ARG A 687 22.49 19.06 5.26
N SER A 688 21.29 19.39 4.79
CA SER A 688 20.14 18.48 4.73
C SER A 688 19.00 19.12 3.91
N PHE A 689 18.01 18.31 3.56
CA PHE A 689 16.69 18.79 3.18
C PHE A 689 15.82 19.01 4.42
N GLY A 690 14.85 19.92 4.32
CA GLY A 690 13.96 20.24 5.45
C GLY A 690 14.62 21.19 6.44
N ASP A 691 14.47 20.92 7.74
CA ASP A 691 15.01 21.75 8.83
C ASP A 691 14.62 23.24 8.67
N VAL A 692 13.31 23.48 8.48
CA VAL A 692 12.76 24.82 8.18
C VAL A 692 13.05 25.86 9.26
N ASP A 693 13.23 25.41 10.50
CA ASP A 693 13.37 26.22 11.70
C ASP A 693 14.83 26.51 12.07
N ILE A 694 15.80 25.98 11.32
CA ILE A 694 17.23 26.08 11.67
C ILE A 694 17.99 26.89 10.62
N THR A 695 18.69 27.93 11.10
CA THR A 695 19.46 28.84 10.24
C THR A 695 20.86 28.28 9.95
N GLY A 696 21.32 28.41 8.70
CA GLY A 696 22.65 27.99 8.27
C GLY A 696 22.73 26.54 7.75
N VAL A 697 21.64 25.79 7.74
CA VAL A 697 21.57 24.45 7.12
C VAL A 697 21.35 24.60 5.61
N SER A 698 22.20 23.98 4.79
CA SER A 698 22.15 24.12 3.32
C SER A 698 21.75 22.83 2.61
N GLU A 699 20.98 22.96 1.54
CA GLU A 699 20.62 21.89 0.62
C GLU A 699 21.61 21.68 -0.54
N ILE A 700 22.69 22.45 -0.61
CA ILE A 700 23.62 22.38 -1.74
C ILE A 700 24.45 21.10 -1.61
N PRO A 701 24.35 20.15 -2.56
CA PRO A 701 25.08 18.89 -2.46
C PRO A 701 26.58 19.06 -2.74
N PHE A 702 27.40 18.21 -2.13
CA PHE A 702 28.66 17.82 -2.75
C PHE A 702 28.32 16.94 -3.96
N VAL A 703 28.86 17.23 -5.14
CA VAL A 703 28.62 16.44 -6.37
C VAL A 703 29.95 15.99 -6.92
N ARG A 704 30.02 14.75 -7.40
CA ARG A 704 31.15 14.21 -8.13
C ARG A 704 30.66 13.33 -9.28
N SER A 705 31.33 13.45 -10.41
CA SER A 705 31.14 12.55 -11.55
C SER A 705 32.47 11.94 -11.99
N PHE A 706 32.50 10.66 -12.34
CA PHE A 706 33.69 9.97 -12.83
C PHE A 706 33.35 8.80 -13.76
N GLU A 707 34.26 8.48 -14.69
CA GLU A 707 34.19 7.25 -15.48
C GLU A 707 34.74 6.08 -14.66
N VAL A 708 34.02 4.95 -14.68
CA VAL A 708 34.32 3.80 -13.81
C VAL A 708 35.69 3.23 -14.13
N GLU A 709 36.02 3.11 -15.42
CA GLU A 709 37.27 2.55 -15.91
C GLU A 709 38.49 3.35 -15.43
N GLU A 710 38.40 4.68 -15.44
CA GLU A 710 39.49 5.56 -14.98
C GLU A 710 39.69 5.46 -13.48
N GLU A 711 38.62 5.56 -12.70
CA GLU A 711 38.70 5.59 -11.23
C GLU A 711 39.03 4.20 -10.64
N CYS A 712 38.58 3.13 -11.30
CA CYS A 712 38.85 1.74 -10.90
C CYS A 712 40.09 1.14 -11.58
N GLY A 713 40.78 1.89 -12.43
CA GLY A 713 42.01 1.44 -13.10
C GLY A 713 41.80 0.27 -14.06
N ASN A 714 40.68 0.24 -14.78
CA ASN A 714 40.22 -0.85 -15.66
C ASN A 714 40.07 -2.20 -14.94
N ALA A 715 39.82 -2.19 -13.62
CA ALA A 715 39.52 -3.37 -12.83
C ALA A 715 38.09 -3.30 -12.28
N PRO A 716 37.42 -4.45 -12.06
CA PRO A 716 36.13 -4.46 -11.39
C PRO A 716 36.19 -3.80 -10.02
N CYS A 717 35.17 -3.01 -9.70
CA CYS A 717 35.03 -2.33 -8.42
C CYS A 717 33.58 -2.34 -7.95
N PHE A 718 33.35 -1.96 -6.69
CA PHE A 718 32.01 -1.82 -6.15
C PHE A 718 31.96 -0.63 -5.20
N ALA A 719 30.78 -0.04 -5.08
CA ALA A 719 30.49 1.02 -4.13
C ALA A 719 29.71 0.49 -2.93
N ILE A 720 29.97 1.06 -1.76
CA ILE A 720 29.12 0.94 -0.56
C ILE A 720 28.60 2.33 -0.26
N VAL A 721 27.29 2.48 -0.13
CA VAL A 721 26.60 3.73 0.27
C VAL A 721 25.80 3.41 1.51
N ALA A 722 25.95 4.16 2.60
CA ALA A 722 25.22 3.90 3.84
C ALA A 722 24.96 5.15 4.67
N THR A 723 24.00 5.05 5.59
CA THR A 723 23.71 6.06 6.62
C THR A 723 24.74 6.01 7.76
N ASP A 724 24.73 7.01 8.63
CA ASP A 724 25.67 7.10 9.77
C ASP A 724 25.53 5.90 10.71
N GLY A 725 24.36 5.26 10.75
CA GLY A 725 24.10 4.04 11.48
C GLY A 725 25.05 2.89 11.19
N LEU A 726 25.66 2.84 9.99
CA LEU A 726 26.80 1.98 9.68
C LEU A 726 28.13 2.65 10.06
N TRP A 727 28.36 3.86 9.56
CA TRP A 727 29.67 4.52 9.58
C TRP A 727 30.16 4.93 10.96
N ASP A 728 29.26 5.08 11.94
CA ASP A 728 29.58 5.36 13.34
C ASP A 728 30.30 4.19 14.03
N VAL A 729 30.12 2.97 13.53
CA VAL A 729 30.63 1.75 14.17
C VAL A 729 31.45 0.85 13.26
N VAL A 730 31.40 1.05 11.94
CA VAL A 730 32.21 0.33 10.94
C VAL A 730 33.03 1.33 10.13
N ASP A 731 34.36 1.23 10.21
CA ASP A 731 35.24 2.06 9.40
C ASP A 731 35.26 1.63 7.91
N ASN A 732 35.68 2.53 7.03
CA ASN A 732 35.69 2.32 5.58
C ASN A 732 36.48 1.05 5.17
N LYS A 733 37.59 0.75 5.85
CA LYS A 733 38.47 -0.36 5.50
C LYS A 733 37.86 -1.70 5.89
N ASP A 734 37.24 -1.76 7.07
CA ASP A 734 36.48 -2.92 7.51
C ASP A 734 35.28 -3.17 6.60
N ALA A 735 34.50 -2.13 6.28
CA ALA A 735 33.36 -2.24 5.38
C ALA A 735 33.76 -2.82 4.02
N GLY A 736 34.83 -2.30 3.40
CA GLY A 736 35.35 -2.80 2.13
C GLY A 736 35.75 -4.28 2.18
N LYS A 737 36.48 -4.70 3.21
CA LYS A 737 36.89 -6.12 3.38
C LYS A 737 35.72 -7.06 3.60
N ILE A 738 34.74 -6.63 4.40
CA ILE A 738 33.57 -7.43 4.72
C ILE A 738 32.73 -7.62 3.46
N ALA A 739 32.43 -6.55 2.74
CA ALA A 739 31.69 -6.62 1.48
C ALA A 739 32.42 -7.46 0.42
N ALA A 740 33.73 -7.24 0.20
CA ALA A 740 34.49 -7.97 -0.81
C ALA A 740 34.56 -9.49 -0.56
N ALA A 741 34.59 -9.91 0.71
CA ALA A 741 34.58 -11.33 1.07
C ALA A 741 33.24 -12.02 0.74
N THR A 742 32.14 -11.27 0.76
CA THR A 742 30.79 -11.75 0.48
C THR A 742 30.46 -11.72 -1.00
N ILE A 743 30.81 -10.63 -1.69
CA ILE A 743 30.48 -10.38 -3.10
C ILE A 743 31.00 -11.50 -4.03
N LYS A 744 32.13 -12.15 -3.69
CA LYS A 744 32.76 -13.21 -4.49
C LYS A 744 31.95 -14.50 -4.66
N LYS A 745 30.80 -14.68 -4.00
CA LYS A 745 30.03 -15.95 -3.95
C LYS A 745 28.80 -16.02 -4.89
N GLU A 746 28.85 -15.39 -6.06
CA GLU A 746 27.81 -15.40 -7.13
C GLU A 746 26.42 -14.79 -6.78
N ILE A 747 26.05 -14.61 -5.51
CA ILE A 747 24.77 -13.98 -5.05
C ILE A 747 25.01 -12.57 -4.43
N GLY A 748 26.26 -12.07 -4.44
CA GLY A 748 26.83 -11.39 -3.26
C GLY A 748 26.71 -9.88 -3.02
N ALA A 749 25.93 -9.07 -3.76
CA ALA A 749 25.74 -7.65 -3.39
C ALA A 749 24.70 -7.48 -2.27
N GLN A 750 23.57 -8.20 -2.37
CA GLN A 750 22.51 -8.20 -1.36
C GLN A 750 23.00 -8.75 -0.02
N GLU A 751 23.67 -9.89 -0.05
CA GLU A 751 24.26 -10.50 1.16
C GLU A 751 25.33 -9.58 1.78
N ALA A 752 26.07 -8.81 0.99
CA ALA A 752 27.03 -7.84 1.51
C ALA A 752 26.33 -6.71 2.28
N ALA A 753 25.21 -6.17 1.75
CA ALA A 753 24.42 -5.17 2.44
C ALA A 753 23.83 -5.70 3.76
N GLU A 754 23.29 -6.93 3.75
CA GLU A 754 22.79 -7.64 4.94
C GLU A 754 23.87 -7.85 6.02
N ILE A 755 25.05 -8.27 5.60
CA ILE A 755 26.18 -8.51 6.52
C ILE A 755 26.68 -7.20 7.11
N LEU A 756 26.69 -6.10 6.34
CA LEU A 756 27.11 -4.79 6.82
C LEU A 756 26.12 -4.19 7.83
N THR A 757 24.81 -4.31 7.61
CA THR A 757 23.82 -3.88 8.62
C THR A 757 23.86 -4.75 9.88
N GLU A 758 24.13 -6.06 9.73
CA GLU A 758 24.37 -6.94 10.87
C GLU A 758 25.62 -6.54 11.65
N GLU A 759 26.73 -6.18 10.97
CA GLU A 759 27.91 -5.62 11.64
C GLU A 759 27.58 -4.37 12.42
N ALA A 760 26.80 -3.45 11.85
CA ALA A 760 26.39 -2.22 12.53
C ALA A 760 25.67 -2.55 13.85
N TRP A 761 24.72 -3.49 13.82
CA TRP A 761 24.02 -3.92 15.03
C TRP A 761 24.95 -4.50 16.09
N VAL A 762 25.82 -5.42 15.68
CA VAL A 762 26.70 -6.19 16.56
C VAL A 762 27.80 -5.32 17.19
N ARG A 763 28.29 -4.34 16.45
CA ARG A 763 29.25 -3.34 16.95
C ARG A 763 28.60 -2.25 17.81
N GLY A 764 27.28 -2.33 18.02
CA GLY A 764 26.57 -1.52 19.00
C GLY A 764 25.96 -0.23 18.44
N SER A 765 25.70 -0.15 17.13
CA SER A 765 25.01 1.00 16.53
C SER A 765 23.71 1.29 17.26
N LYS A 766 23.50 2.56 17.62
CA LYS A 766 22.30 3.01 18.34
C LYS A 766 21.24 3.56 17.41
N ASP A 767 21.50 3.56 16.10
CA ASP A 767 20.69 4.24 15.11
C ASP A 767 19.87 3.29 14.23
N ASN A 768 19.03 3.85 13.36
CA ASN A 768 18.64 3.18 12.11
C ASN A 768 19.90 2.93 11.28
N ALA A 769 19.93 1.89 10.45
CA ALA A 769 21.07 1.71 9.56
C ALA A 769 20.59 1.19 8.21
N ALA A 770 20.95 1.89 7.15
CA ALA A 770 20.63 1.53 5.79
C ALA A 770 21.90 1.46 4.93
N VAL A 771 22.04 0.40 4.15
CA VAL A 771 23.24 0.07 3.37
C VAL A 771 22.84 -0.38 1.97
N LEU A 772 23.47 0.24 0.98
CA LEU A 772 23.44 -0.11 -0.43
C LEU A 772 24.83 -0.55 -0.89
N VAL A 773 24.89 -1.64 -1.63
CA VAL A 773 26.10 -2.13 -2.29
C VAL A 773 25.83 -2.17 -3.79
N VAL A 774 26.67 -1.52 -4.61
CA VAL A 774 26.52 -1.47 -6.08
C VAL A 774 27.80 -1.97 -6.73
N LYS A 775 27.72 -3.05 -7.51
CA LYS A 775 28.84 -3.54 -8.31
C LYS A 775 28.92 -2.74 -9.60
N LEU A 776 30.13 -2.34 -9.96
CA LEU A 776 30.44 -1.58 -11.16
C LEU A 776 31.30 -2.48 -12.05
N PHE A 777 30.66 -3.21 -12.97
CA PHE A 777 31.29 -4.13 -13.92
C PHE A 777 31.23 -3.56 -15.35
N GLU A 778 32.06 -4.10 -16.25
CA GLU A 778 31.96 -3.92 -17.71
C GLU A 778 30.79 -4.72 -18.32
#